data_AF-A0A662RZH0-F1
#
_entry.id   AF-A0A662RZH0-F1
#
_cell.length_a   1.000
_cell.length_b   1.000
_cell.length_c   1.000
_cell.angle_alpha   90.00
_cell.angle_beta   90.00
_cell.angle_gamma   90.00
#
_symmetry.space_group_name_H-M   'P 1'
#
loop_
_entity.id
_entity.type
_entity.pdbx_description
1 polymer ?
#
loop_
_entity_poly.entity_id
_entity_poly.type
_entity_poly.pdbx_seq_one_letter_code
_entity_poly.pdbx_strand_id
1 'polypeptide(L)'
;MYNLRGKYQDQLISPGHRVVMKKRNNEYVLQPVEHIPPDVIIPVSADNEREDLPVSDDFIRMAAWIFSDGIEHSDVICQPCKQKIEFLWLTKEACKQSAWLFKLSRRQAEIFLETCAALNGGKSKHKIIRAADEKKAEIIAAVAVLAGYKCSVKKTQNVWHVVLTRSKHDRILDIKKVRYRGVIWSVHTSNETVVAMRGSSVFITGNTPFTNVTLDMSVPSTLADMPVIIGGEPQNETYSDFQDEIEMFNCAFLKVLLEGDARGRVFTFPIPTYNITRDFRWESECAELLWKVTAKYGIPYFSNFINSDMRPEDARSMCCRLRLELDKLERRGGGLFGSSPMTGSIGVVTINMPRLGYLSRDEDEFLERLERLMVLARESLEIKRKVLERFTERDLYPYSKYYLSAVKERFGEYWKNHFSTVGLVGMNEACLNLLGENIASPDGIKFTLSVLNFMRSKLVEFQEETGNLYNLEATPAEGCSYRLALLDKERFPDIICANEESYKRGAEPFYTNSSQLPVNYTDDVFEALELQEEIQTKYTGGTVFHVYVGENITDGGVIKNLVRKICENFRIPYFTITPVFSICPSHGYLAGSQEKCPHCGRECEVYSRVVGYLRPVSQWNAGKQEEFKMRKTFRIS
;
A
#
# COMPACT_ATOMS: atom_id res chain seq x y z
N MET A 1 8.77 -26.93 2.81
CA MET A 1 7.51 -26.31 3.28
C MET A 1 6.60 -27.38 3.87
N TYR A 2 5.55 -27.02 4.61
CA TYR A 2 4.54 -27.94 5.10
C TYR A 2 3.25 -27.79 4.28
N ASN A 3 2.59 -28.88 3.93
CA ASN A 3 1.26 -28.93 3.33
C ASN A 3 0.24 -29.31 4.39
N LEU A 4 -0.59 -28.37 4.80
CA LEU A 4 -1.75 -28.55 5.66
C LEU A 4 -2.88 -29.02 4.76
N ARG A 5 -3.01 -30.33 4.65
CA ARG A 5 -4.07 -30.96 3.88
C ARG A 5 -5.40 -30.69 4.56
N GLY A 6 -6.24 -29.85 3.97
CA GLY A 6 -7.60 -29.62 4.46
C GLY A 6 -8.58 -30.66 3.96
N LYS A 7 -9.81 -30.61 4.47
CA LYS A 7 -10.90 -31.46 3.98
C LYS A 7 -11.29 -31.10 2.55
N TYR A 8 -11.25 -29.81 2.22
CA TYR A 8 -11.62 -29.33 0.89
C TYR A 8 -10.49 -28.58 0.16
N GLN A 9 -9.47 -28.11 0.89
CA GLN A 9 -8.36 -27.36 0.32
C GLN A 9 -7.06 -27.58 1.11
N ASP A 10 -5.98 -27.84 0.37
CA ASP A 10 -4.63 -27.95 0.92
C ASP A 10 -3.99 -26.54 1.04
N GLN A 11 -3.30 -26.26 2.14
CA GLN A 11 -2.57 -25.01 2.35
C GLN A 11 -1.08 -25.28 2.56
N LEU A 12 -0.23 -24.65 1.75
CA LEU A 12 1.22 -24.73 1.92
C LEU A 12 1.76 -23.59 2.79
N ILE A 13 2.48 -23.94 3.85
CA ILE A 13 3.02 -23.00 4.83
C ILE A 13 4.55 -23.15 4.93
N SER A 14 5.26 -22.03 5.11
CA SER A 14 6.72 -22.03 5.30
C SER A 14 7.11 -22.80 6.58
N PRO A 15 8.25 -23.49 6.61
CA PRO A 15 8.73 -24.12 7.84
C PRO A 15 8.90 -23.11 8.98
N GLY A 16 8.60 -23.50 10.23
CA GLY A 16 8.74 -22.62 11.39
C GLY A 16 7.66 -21.54 11.51
N HIS A 17 6.65 -21.56 10.64
CA HIS A 17 5.46 -20.72 10.80
C HIS A 17 4.69 -21.15 12.04
N ARG A 18 4.18 -20.18 12.81
CA ARG A 18 3.49 -20.40 14.08
C ARG A 18 2.11 -19.78 14.02
N VAL A 19 1.09 -20.50 14.48
CA VAL A 19 -0.29 -20.00 14.56
C VAL A 19 -0.67 -19.68 15.99
N VAL A 20 -1.46 -18.63 16.17
CA VAL A 20 -2.03 -18.26 17.47
C VAL A 20 -3.20 -19.18 17.78
N MET A 21 -3.06 -20.02 18.81
CA MET A 21 -4.11 -20.89 19.32
C MET A 21 -4.63 -20.36 20.65
N LYS A 22 -5.95 -20.19 20.77
CA LYS A 22 -6.61 -19.89 22.04
C LYS A 22 -6.81 -21.20 22.82
N LYS A 23 -6.10 -21.36 23.94
CA LYS A 23 -6.29 -22.45 24.89
C LYS A 23 -7.61 -22.29 25.65
N ARG A 24 -8.11 -23.38 26.23
CA ARG A 24 -9.35 -23.42 27.03
C ARG A 24 -9.33 -22.48 28.24
N ASN A 25 -8.15 -22.12 28.74
CA ASN A 25 -7.94 -21.18 29.84
C ASN A 25 -7.86 -19.71 29.38
N ASN A 26 -8.32 -19.37 28.17
CA ASN A 26 -8.20 -18.03 27.55
C ASN A 26 -6.75 -17.54 27.30
N GLU A 27 -5.74 -18.40 27.44
CA GLU A 27 -4.38 -18.06 27.02
C GLU A 27 -4.19 -18.24 25.52
N TYR A 28 -3.38 -17.38 24.91
CA TYR A 28 -2.97 -17.53 23.52
C TYR A 28 -1.57 -18.12 23.49
N VAL A 29 -1.39 -19.17 22.70
CA VAL A 29 -0.10 -19.83 22.54
C VAL A 29 0.23 -19.94 21.07
N LEU A 30 1.47 -19.63 20.71
CA LEU A 30 1.98 -19.92 19.40
C LEU A 30 2.35 -21.39 19.29
N GLN A 31 1.63 -22.09 18.42
CA GLN A 31 1.94 -23.47 18.09
C GLN A 31 2.62 -23.48 16.73
N PRO A 32 3.82 -24.09 16.62
CA PRO A 32 4.41 -24.35 15.32
C PRO A 32 3.42 -25.14 14.48
N VAL A 33 3.32 -24.77 13.20
CA VAL A 33 2.31 -25.32 12.30
C VAL A 33 2.38 -26.85 12.23
N GLU A 34 3.59 -27.40 12.43
CA GLU A 34 3.89 -28.83 12.46
C GLU A 34 3.19 -29.57 13.60
N HIS A 35 2.82 -28.85 14.66
CA HIS A 35 2.28 -29.42 15.89
C HIS A 35 0.80 -29.07 16.10
N ILE A 36 0.16 -28.37 15.14
CA ILE A 36 -1.27 -28.05 15.24
C ILE A 36 -2.06 -29.37 15.21
N PRO A 37 -3.01 -29.57 16.14
CA PRO A 37 -3.87 -30.75 16.10
C PRO A 37 -4.73 -30.77 14.82
N PRO A 38 -5.08 -31.96 14.30
CA PRO A 38 -6.11 -32.07 13.27
C PRO A 38 -7.41 -31.38 13.72
N ASP A 39 -8.23 -30.92 12.77
CA ASP A 39 -9.55 -30.26 12.94
C ASP A 39 -9.59 -28.76 13.30
N VAL A 40 -8.49 -28.01 13.16
CA VAL A 40 -8.53 -26.54 13.30
C VAL A 40 -9.29 -25.89 12.13
N ILE A 41 -10.23 -24.99 12.47
CA ILE A 41 -11.05 -24.23 11.51
C ILE A 41 -10.26 -23.05 10.97
N ILE A 42 -10.25 -22.89 9.65
CA ILE A 42 -9.60 -21.78 8.96
C ILE A 42 -10.60 -21.00 8.07
N PRO A 43 -10.55 -19.65 8.07
CA PRO A 43 -11.40 -18.80 7.22
C PRO A 43 -11.04 -18.93 5.72
N VAL A 44 -11.99 -18.60 4.84
CA VAL A 44 -11.89 -18.72 3.37
C VAL A 44 -12.22 -17.36 2.72
N SER A 45 -11.86 -17.17 1.44
CA SER A 45 -11.91 -15.91 0.67
C SER A 45 -13.25 -15.22 0.60
N ALA A 46 -13.16 -13.90 0.40
CA ALA A 46 -14.23 -13.01 0.01
C ALA A 46 -14.77 -13.29 -1.42
N ASP A 47 -15.96 -12.75 -1.69
CA ASP A 47 -16.70 -12.89 -2.95
C ASP A 47 -16.08 -12.07 -4.11
N ASN A 48 -16.33 -12.49 -5.36
CA ASN A 48 -16.01 -11.74 -6.57
C ASN A 48 -17.19 -10.83 -6.98
N GLU A 49 -16.93 -9.53 -7.14
CA GLU A 49 -17.95 -8.49 -7.43
C GLU A 49 -17.79 -7.84 -8.82
N ARG A 50 -17.01 -8.44 -9.72
CA ARG A 50 -16.83 -7.89 -11.08
C ARG A 50 -18.14 -7.84 -11.87
N GLU A 51 -18.30 -6.78 -12.65
CA GLU A 51 -19.33 -6.68 -13.68
C GLU A 51 -19.09 -7.66 -14.84
N ASP A 52 -20.16 -7.97 -15.57
CA ASP A 52 -20.11 -8.85 -16.72
C ASP A 52 -19.23 -8.27 -17.83
N LEU A 53 -18.35 -9.10 -18.39
CA LEU A 53 -17.70 -8.79 -19.65
C LEU A 53 -18.74 -8.68 -20.77
N PRO A 54 -18.50 -7.85 -21.80
CA PRO A 54 -19.38 -7.73 -22.97
C PRO A 54 -19.20 -8.92 -23.94
N VAL A 55 -19.33 -10.14 -23.42
CA VAL A 55 -19.31 -11.41 -24.17
C VAL A 55 -20.62 -12.13 -23.90
N SER A 56 -21.19 -12.77 -24.92
CA SER A 56 -22.46 -13.49 -24.76
C SER A 56 -22.28 -14.72 -23.89
N ASP A 57 -23.35 -15.10 -23.19
CA ASP A 57 -23.38 -16.35 -22.42
C ASP A 57 -23.09 -17.57 -23.33
N ASP A 58 -23.52 -17.54 -24.59
CA ASP A 58 -23.23 -18.59 -25.58
C ASP A 58 -21.73 -18.71 -25.89
N PHE A 59 -21.02 -17.59 -25.98
CA PHE A 59 -19.58 -17.59 -26.17
C PHE A 59 -18.85 -18.18 -24.95
N ILE A 60 -19.34 -17.88 -23.74
CA ILE A 60 -18.81 -18.47 -22.50
C ILE A 60 -19.05 -19.99 -22.46
N ARG A 61 -20.25 -20.44 -22.88
CA ARG A 61 -20.59 -21.88 -22.97
C ARG A 61 -19.72 -22.61 -23.99
N MET A 62 -19.45 -21.98 -25.14
CA MET A 62 -18.54 -22.50 -26.15
C MET A 62 -17.11 -22.62 -25.62
N ALA A 63 -16.62 -21.60 -24.90
CA ALA A 63 -15.32 -21.66 -24.25
C ALA A 63 -15.26 -22.80 -23.22
N ALA A 64 -16.29 -22.96 -22.38
CA ALA A 64 -16.38 -24.05 -21.43
C ALA A 64 -16.23 -25.43 -22.09
N TRP A 65 -16.84 -25.63 -23.27
CA TRP A 65 -16.71 -26.85 -24.06
C TRP A 65 -15.28 -27.13 -24.52
N ILE A 66 -14.56 -26.10 -24.99
CA ILE A 66 -13.15 -26.20 -25.41
C ILE A 66 -12.23 -26.57 -24.23
N PHE A 67 -12.51 -26.05 -23.03
CA PHE A 67 -11.68 -26.27 -21.85
C PHE A 67 -12.01 -27.56 -21.09
N SER A 68 -13.24 -28.09 -21.17
CA SER A 68 -13.64 -29.35 -20.52
C SER A 68 -13.45 -30.59 -21.41
N ASP A 69 -12.85 -30.44 -22.59
CA ASP A 69 -12.50 -31.49 -23.55
C ASP A 69 -13.63 -32.44 -24.01
N GLY A 70 -14.90 -32.05 -23.85
CA GLY A 70 -16.05 -32.77 -24.43
C GLY A 70 -15.98 -34.31 -24.30
N ILE A 71 -15.51 -34.82 -23.17
CA ILE A 71 -15.37 -36.27 -22.97
C ILE A 71 -16.78 -36.85 -22.81
N GLU A 72 -17.27 -37.41 -23.92
CA GLU A 72 -18.55 -38.09 -24.12
C GLU A 72 -19.79 -37.18 -24.12
N HIS A 73 -20.07 -36.51 -25.24
CA HIS A 73 -21.42 -36.41 -25.80
C HIS A 73 -21.35 -35.71 -27.17
N SER A 74 -21.34 -36.50 -28.25
CA SER A 74 -21.45 -36.02 -29.63
C SER A 74 -22.85 -35.56 -30.02
N ASP A 75 -23.84 -35.64 -29.12
CA ASP A 75 -25.25 -35.56 -29.49
C ASP A 75 -25.98 -34.28 -29.04
N VAL A 76 -25.26 -33.28 -28.51
CA VAL A 76 -25.81 -31.92 -28.34
C VAL A 76 -25.27 -31.04 -29.45
N ILE A 77 -25.68 -31.34 -30.68
CA ILE A 77 -25.50 -30.47 -31.83
C ILE A 77 -26.53 -29.33 -31.69
N CYS A 78 -26.07 -28.15 -31.29
CA CYS A 78 -26.73 -26.92 -31.70
C CYS A 78 -26.37 -26.67 -33.18
N GLN A 79 -27.31 -26.92 -34.09
CA GLN A 79 -27.33 -26.25 -35.39
C GLN A 79 -28.30 -25.06 -35.30
N PRO A 80 -28.02 -23.87 -35.88
CA PRO A 80 -26.94 -23.51 -36.80
C PRO A 80 -26.19 -22.20 -36.42
N CYS A 81 -24.86 -22.20 -36.40
CA CYS A 81 -24.12 -20.96 -36.67
C CYS A 81 -22.90 -21.24 -37.57
N LYS A 82 -22.95 -20.67 -38.77
CA LYS A 82 -21.88 -20.60 -39.75
C LYS A 82 -20.70 -19.80 -39.18
N GLN A 83 -19.77 -20.44 -38.47
CA GLN A 83 -18.46 -19.84 -38.16
C GLN A 83 -17.39 -20.93 -38.04
N LYS A 84 -17.26 -21.71 -39.12
CA LYS A 84 -16.20 -22.74 -39.26
C LYS A 84 -14.77 -22.14 -39.36
N ILE A 85 -14.64 -20.81 -39.44
CA ILE A 85 -13.35 -20.11 -39.62
C ILE A 85 -12.76 -19.64 -38.27
N GLU A 86 -13.56 -19.39 -37.22
CA GLU A 86 -13.03 -19.09 -35.87
C GLU A 86 -12.62 -20.36 -35.08
N PHE A 87 -13.23 -21.50 -35.43
CA PHE A 87 -13.07 -22.76 -34.72
C PHE A 87 -11.64 -23.35 -34.83
N LEU A 88 -10.95 -23.12 -35.95
CA LEU A 88 -9.58 -23.59 -36.20
C LEU A 88 -8.51 -22.66 -35.59
N TRP A 89 -8.84 -21.39 -35.33
CA TRP A 89 -7.93 -20.41 -34.72
C TRP A 89 -7.81 -20.65 -33.20
N LEU A 90 -8.91 -21.03 -32.54
CA LEU A 90 -8.94 -21.35 -31.11
C LEU A 90 -8.18 -22.64 -30.75
N THR A 91 -8.23 -23.69 -31.55
CA THR A 91 -7.75 -25.03 -31.11
C THR A 91 -6.22 -25.18 -30.99
N LYS A 92 -5.41 -24.31 -31.62
CA LYS A 92 -3.94 -24.32 -31.48
C LYS A 92 -3.38 -23.18 -30.61
N GLU A 93 -4.13 -22.11 -30.39
CA GLU A 93 -3.69 -20.94 -29.61
C GLU A 93 -4.50 -20.65 -28.33
N ALA A 94 -5.58 -21.38 -28.03
CA ALA A 94 -6.47 -21.10 -26.88
C ALA A 94 -5.74 -21.04 -25.52
N CYS A 95 -4.67 -21.82 -25.34
CA CYS A 95 -3.86 -21.77 -24.12
C CYS A 95 -2.99 -20.51 -23.98
N LYS A 96 -2.73 -19.77 -25.07
CA LYS A 96 -2.06 -18.45 -25.04
C LYS A 96 -3.05 -17.30 -24.92
N GLN A 97 -4.29 -17.47 -25.38
CA GLN A 97 -5.34 -16.43 -25.40
C GLN A 97 -6.40 -16.58 -24.29
N SER A 98 -6.25 -17.51 -23.33
CA SER A 98 -7.23 -17.77 -22.25
C SER A 98 -7.31 -16.70 -21.16
N ALA A 99 -6.55 -15.60 -21.28
CA ALA A 99 -6.46 -14.57 -20.26
C ALA A 99 -7.79 -13.86 -19.94
N TRP A 100 -8.74 -13.86 -20.89
CA TRP A 100 -10.06 -13.26 -20.69
C TRP A 100 -10.96 -14.08 -19.74
N LEU A 101 -10.75 -15.40 -19.60
CA LEU A 101 -11.49 -16.22 -18.63
C LEU A 101 -11.21 -15.80 -17.19
N PHE A 102 -10.01 -15.28 -16.93
CA PHE A 102 -9.66 -14.70 -15.63
C PHE A 102 -10.33 -13.34 -15.37
N LYS A 103 -11.07 -12.81 -16.34
CA LYS A 103 -11.79 -11.52 -16.27
C LYS A 103 -13.29 -11.67 -16.04
N LEU A 104 -13.83 -12.90 -16.04
CA LEU A 104 -15.26 -13.14 -15.89
C LEU A 104 -15.81 -12.59 -14.57
N SER A 105 -17.04 -12.08 -14.63
CA SER A 105 -17.85 -11.83 -13.43
C SER A 105 -18.12 -13.13 -12.69
N ARG A 106 -18.62 -13.04 -11.45
CA ARG A 106 -19.09 -14.22 -10.72
C ARG A 106 -20.15 -14.99 -11.52
N ARG A 107 -21.13 -14.28 -12.09
CA ARG A 107 -22.20 -14.89 -12.89
C ARG A 107 -21.64 -15.62 -14.10
N GLN A 108 -20.75 -14.96 -14.85
CA GLN A 108 -20.14 -15.52 -16.06
C GLN A 108 -19.21 -16.70 -15.74
N ALA A 109 -18.48 -16.64 -14.63
CA ALA A 109 -17.68 -17.75 -14.14
C ALA A 109 -18.56 -18.94 -13.72
N GLU A 110 -19.70 -18.69 -13.06
CA GLU A 110 -20.68 -19.73 -12.71
C GLU A 110 -21.24 -20.39 -13.98
N ILE A 111 -21.61 -19.63 -15.02
CA ILE A 111 -22.07 -20.14 -16.33
C ILE A 111 -21.00 -21.04 -16.96
N PHE A 112 -19.74 -20.60 -16.97
CA PHE A 112 -18.63 -21.37 -17.51
C PHE A 112 -18.49 -22.73 -16.79
N LEU A 113 -18.44 -22.72 -15.46
CA LEU A 113 -18.23 -23.92 -14.65
C LEU A 113 -19.44 -24.86 -14.69
N GLU A 114 -20.65 -24.33 -14.75
CA GLU A 114 -21.87 -25.12 -14.91
C GLU A 114 -21.90 -25.85 -16.23
N THR A 115 -21.47 -25.17 -17.29
CA THR A 115 -21.35 -25.77 -18.62
C THR A 115 -20.29 -26.87 -18.61
N CYS A 116 -19.10 -26.60 -18.05
CA CYS A 116 -18.04 -27.61 -17.87
C CYS A 116 -18.50 -28.83 -17.06
N ALA A 117 -19.31 -28.63 -16.01
CA ALA A 117 -19.81 -29.72 -15.17
C ALA A 117 -20.93 -30.52 -15.86
N ALA A 118 -21.80 -29.85 -16.61
CA ALA A 118 -22.88 -30.47 -17.38
C ALA A 118 -22.33 -31.38 -18.48
N LEU A 119 -21.27 -30.94 -19.17
CA LEU A 119 -20.57 -31.72 -20.19
C LEU A 119 -19.90 -32.99 -19.64
N ASN A 120 -19.69 -33.08 -18.32
CA ASN A 120 -19.10 -34.23 -17.64
C ASN A 120 -20.14 -35.13 -16.94
N GLY A 121 -21.44 -34.94 -17.22
CA GLY A 121 -22.53 -35.77 -16.67
C GLY A 121 -22.83 -35.58 -15.17
N GLY A 122 -22.32 -34.51 -14.55
CA GLY A 122 -22.34 -34.36 -13.09
C GLY A 122 -23.66 -33.85 -12.49
N LYS A 123 -24.50 -34.76 -11.96
CA LYS A 123 -25.66 -34.46 -11.08
C LYS A 123 -25.32 -34.59 -9.58
N SER A 124 -24.23 -33.99 -9.10
CA SER A 124 -23.75 -34.17 -7.71
C SER A 124 -23.53 -32.85 -6.95
N LYS A 125 -23.69 -32.89 -5.61
CA LYS A 125 -23.36 -31.79 -4.66
C LYS A 125 -21.90 -31.31 -4.77
N HIS A 126 -21.02 -32.11 -5.37
CA HIS A 126 -19.64 -31.77 -5.71
C HIS A 126 -19.53 -31.77 -7.24
N LYS A 127 -19.32 -30.59 -7.85
CA LYS A 127 -19.15 -30.49 -9.31
C LYS A 127 -17.74 -30.98 -9.64
N ILE A 128 -17.61 -32.08 -10.40
CA ILE A 128 -16.32 -32.58 -10.88
C ILE A 128 -16.22 -32.23 -12.36
N ILE A 129 -15.17 -31.50 -12.73
CA ILE A 129 -14.88 -31.13 -14.12
C ILE A 129 -13.63 -31.91 -14.56
N ARG A 130 -13.69 -32.54 -15.72
CA ARG A 130 -12.54 -33.22 -16.33
C ARG A 130 -11.84 -32.29 -17.33
N ALA A 131 -10.51 -32.42 -17.44
CA ALA A 131 -9.67 -31.71 -18.41
C ALA A 131 -8.57 -32.66 -18.94
N ALA A 132 -8.20 -32.55 -20.22
CA ALA A 132 -7.20 -33.45 -20.82
C ALA A 132 -5.75 -33.08 -20.48
N ASP A 133 -5.48 -31.82 -20.12
CA ASP A 133 -4.15 -31.36 -19.76
C ASP A 133 -4.14 -30.46 -18.50
N GLU A 134 -2.95 -30.32 -17.93
CA GLU A 134 -2.71 -29.62 -16.67
C GLU A 134 -3.08 -28.13 -16.77
N LYS A 135 -2.77 -27.51 -17.90
CA LYS A 135 -2.98 -26.08 -18.11
C LYS A 135 -4.46 -25.73 -18.22
N LYS A 136 -5.27 -26.58 -18.87
CA LYS A 136 -6.74 -26.44 -18.87
C LYS A 136 -7.32 -26.64 -17.48
N ALA A 137 -6.82 -27.62 -16.73
CA ALA A 137 -7.25 -27.86 -15.36
C ALA A 137 -6.95 -26.67 -14.44
N GLU A 138 -5.78 -26.03 -14.60
CA GLU A 138 -5.41 -24.79 -13.92
C GLU A 138 -6.35 -23.63 -14.28
N ILE A 139 -6.70 -23.47 -15.56
CA ILE A 139 -7.62 -22.42 -16.01
C ILE A 139 -9.02 -22.61 -15.41
N ILE A 140 -9.56 -23.83 -15.45
CA ILE A 140 -10.87 -24.15 -14.85
C ILE A 140 -10.84 -23.91 -13.33
N ALA A 141 -9.75 -24.28 -12.67
CA ALA A 141 -9.56 -24.04 -11.25
C ALA A 141 -9.50 -22.53 -10.93
N ALA A 142 -8.86 -21.71 -11.77
CA ALA A 142 -8.87 -20.26 -11.60
C ALA A 142 -10.29 -19.67 -11.80
N VAL A 143 -11.06 -20.15 -12.78
CA VAL A 143 -12.46 -19.72 -12.97
C VAL A 143 -13.33 -20.16 -11.78
N ALA A 144 -13.05 -21.32 -11.17
CA ALA A 144 -13.69 -21.75 -9.93
C ALA A 144 -13.54 -20.75 -8.80
N VAL A 145 -12.34 -20.20 -8.63
CA VAL A 145 -12.08 -19.14 -7.65
C VAL A 145 -12.94 -17.90 -7.93
N LEU A 146 -13.03 -17.48 -9.20
CA LEU A 146 -13.86 -16.33 -9.59
C LEU A 146 -15.35 -16.53 -9.28
N ALA A 147 -15.84 -17.75 -9.28
CA ALA A 147 -17.21 -18.10 -8.91
C ALA A 147 -17.40 -18.35 -7.39
N GLY A 148 -16.35 -18.18 -6.59
CA GLY A 148 -16.37 -18.44 -5.15
C GLY A 148 -16.43 -19.93 -4.80
N TYR A 149 -15.92 -20.80 -5.68
CA TYR A 149 -15.71 -22.21 -5.39
C TYR A 149 -14.29 -22.46 -4.89
N LYS A 150 -14.17 -23.39 -3.95
CA LYS A 150 -12.92 -24.09 -3.68
C LYS A 150 -12.69 -25.11 -4.80
N CYS A 151 -11.45 -25.25 -5.25
CA CYS A 151 -11.08 -26.26 -6.23
C CYS A 151 -9.92 -27.12 -5.75
N SER A 152 -9.98 -28.42 -6.01
CA SER A 152 -8.81 -29.30 -5.96
C SER A 152 -8.60 -29.94 -7.33
N VAL A 153 -7.37 -29.91 -7.81
CA VAL A 153 -6.97 -30.49 -9.10
C VAL A 153 -6.22 -31.81 -8.85
N LYS A 154 -6.69 -32.92 -9.42
CA LYS A 154 -6.06 -34.24 -9.26
C LYS A 154 -5.92 -34.93 -10.60
N LYS A 155 -4.78 -35.57 -10.86
CA LYS A 155 -4.59 -36.41 -12.06
C LYS A 155 -4.94 -37.87 -11.75
N THR A 156 -5.75 -38.51 -12.57
CA THR A 156 -6.07 -39.94 -12.47
C THR A 156 -6.15 -40.52 -13.88
N GLN A 157 -5.40 -41.61 -14.15
CA GLN A 157 -5.41 -42.30 -15.45
C GLN A 157 -5.33 -41.36 -16.68
N ASN A 158 -4.39 -40.39 -16.64
CA ASN A 158 -4.17 -39.35 -17.65
C ASN A 158 -5.26 -38.28 -17.83
N VAL A 159 -6.29 -38.26 -16.99
CA VAL A 159 -7.29 -37.18 -16.95
C VAL A 159 -7.10 -36.32 -15.71
N TRP A 160 -7.22 -35.00 -15.87
CA TRP A 160 -7.21 -34.07 -14.76
C TRP A 160 -8.63 -33.82 -14.27
N HIS A 161 -8.85 -33.92 -12.96
CA HIS A 161 -10.12 -33.72 -12.30
C HIS A 161 -10.06 -32.47 -11.44
N VAL A 162 -10.87 -31.46 -11.78
CA VAL A 162 -11.10 -30.26 -11.00
C VAL A 162 -12.36 -30.45 -10.17
N VAL A 163 -12.21 -30.67 -8.88
CA VAL A 163 -13.32 -30.90 -7.95
C VAL A 163 -13.69 -29.57 -7.29
N LEU A 164 -14.91 -29.09 -7.55
CA LEU A 164 -15.45 -27.85 -7.00
C LEU A 164 -16.25 -28.10 -5.73
N THR A 165 -15.96 -27.34 -4.68
CA THR A 165 -16.68 -27.39 -3.40
C THR A 165 -17.02 -25.99 -2.91
N ARG A 166 -18.19 -25.80 -2.28
CA ARG A 166 -18.57 -24.53 -1.65
C ARG A 166 -18.71 -24.74 -0.14
N SER A 167 -17.85 -24.13 0.67
CA SER A 167 -17.98 -24.15 2.13
C SER A 167 -17.46 -22.86 2.75
N LYS A 168 -18.13 -22.37 3.81
CA LYS A 168 -17.73 -21.17 4.56
C LYS A 168 -16.48 -21.35 5.42
N HIS A 169 -16.10 -22.60 5.70
CA HIS A 169 -14.98 -22.96 6.57
C HIS A 169 -14.26 -24.20 6.02
N ASP A 170 -12.95 -24.35 6.28
CA ASP A 170 -12.20 -25.60 6.07
C ASP A 170 -11.64 -26.15 7.38
N ARG A 171 -11.27 -27.44 7.39
CA ARG A 171 -10.60 -28.09 8.52
C ARG A 171 -9.33 -28.79 8.06
N ILE A 172 -8.26 -28.64 8.82
CA ILE A 172 -6.97 -29.31 8.56
C ILE A 172 -7.09 -30.79 8.96
N LEU A 173 -6.80 -31.70 8.04
CA LEU A 173 -6.80 -33.14 8.25
C LEU A 173 -5.41 -33.70 8.55
N ASP A 174 -4.36 -33.19 7.88
CA ASP A 174 -3.00 -33.74 7.95
C ASP A 174 -1.95 -32.68 7.57
N ILE A 175 -0.70 -32.85 8.01
CA ILE A 175 0.40 -31.89 7.77
C ILE A 175 1.65 -32.63 7.26
N LYS A 176 2.10 -32.36 6.02
CA LYS A 176 3.25 -33.06 5.39
C LYS A 176 4.36 -32.13 4.91
N LYS A 177 5.62 -32.51 5.08
CA LYS A 177 6.76 -31.76 4.52
C LYS A 177 6.90 -32.00 3.00
N VAL A 178 7.05 -30.94 2.20
CA VAL A 178 7.17 -30.98 0.73
C VAL A 178 8.25 -30.04 0.18
N ARG A 179 8.89 -30.41 -0.95
CA ARG A 179 9.76 -29.56 -1.81
C ARG A 179 8.90 -28.82 -2.85
N TYR A 180 9.28 -27.60 -3.26
CA TYR A 180 8.42 -26.69 -4.04
C TYR A 180 9.11 -26.04 -5.26
N ARG A 181 8.36 -25.90 -6.38
CA ARG A 181 8.65 -25.08 -7.58
C ARG A 181 7.31 -24.73 -8.26
N GLY A 182 6.98 -23.46 -8.59
CA GLY A 182 5.69 -23.07 -9.19
C GLY A 182 5.45 -21.55 -9.38
N VAL A 183 4.36 -21.17 -10.09
CA VAL A 183 3.95 -19.79 -10.47
C VAL A 183 3.04 -19.14 -9.42
N ILE A 184 3.14 -17.81 -9.21
CA ILE A 184 2.31 -17.02 -8.27
C ILE A 184 1.28 -16.21 -9.08
N TRP A 185 0.01 -16.26 -8.68
CA TRP A 185 -1.07 -15.47 -9.29
C TRP A 185 -1.42 -14.27 -8.40
N SER A 186 -1.83 -13.17 -9.03
CA SER A 186 -2.50 -12.05 -8.37
C SER A 186 -3.89 -11.93 -8.97
N VAL A 187 -4.93 -12.05 -8.15
CA VAL A 187 -6.32 -11.93 -8.58
C VAL A 187 -6.95 -10.79 -7.79
N HIS A 188 -7.42 -9.74 -8.47
CA HIS A 188 -8.15 -8.65 -7.82
C HIS A 188 -9.49 -9.16 -7.26
N THR A 189 -9.66 -9.06 -5.95
CA THR A 189 -10.89 -9.25 -5.16
C THR A 189 -11.29 -7.89 -4.54
N SER A 190 -12.53 -7.75 -4.06
CA SER A 190 -13.09 -6.47 -3.56
C SER A 190 -12.35 -5.86 -2.36
N ASN A 191 -11.53 -6.66 -1.68
CA ASN A 191 -10.64 -6.23 -0.60
C ASN A 191 -9.16 -6.29 -1.00
N GLU A 192 -8.81 -6.24 -2.29
CA GLU A 192 -7.41 -6.33 -2.76
C GLU A 192 -6.67 -7.59 -2.30
N THR A 193 -7.41 -8.64 -1.93
CA THR A 193 -6.85 -9.91 -1.47
C THR A 193 -6.11 -10.59 -2.61
N VAL A 194 -4.78 -10.70 -2.45
CA VAL A 194 -3.90 -11.39 -3.37
C VAL A 194 -4.18 -12.89 -3.28
N VAL A 195 -4.84 -13.43 -4.29
CA VAL A 195 -5.08 -14.87 -4.39
C VAL A 195 -3.92 -15.55 -5.13
N ALA A 196 -3.02 -16.20 -4.42
CA ALA A 196 -1.97 -17.01 -5.05
C ALA A 196 -2.51 -18.41 -5.39
N MET A 197 -2.06 -19.04 -6.48
CA MET A 197 -2.29 -20.46 -6.72
C MET A 197 -0.96 -21.17 -6.60
N ARG A 198 -0.94 -22.38 -6.05
CA ARG A 198 0.28 -23.15 -5.88
C ARG A 198 -0.01 -24.63 -6.11
N GLY A 199 0.34 -25.11 -7.30
CA GLY A 199 -0.10 -26.43 -7.77
C GLY A 199 -1.61 -26.50 -7.87
N SER A 200 -2.21 -27.61 -7.44
CA SER A 200 -3.65 -27.87 -7.45
C SER A 200 -4.49 -27.06 -6.44
N SER A 201 -3.86 -26.14 -5.70
CA SER A 201 -4.45 -25.48 -4.54
C SER A 201 -4.38 -23.96 -4.67
N VAL A 202 -5.44 -23.30 -4.24
CA VAL A 202 -5.59 -21.84 -4.24
C VAL A 202 -5.21 -21.30 -2.84
N PHE A 203 -4.75 -20.06 -2.75
CA PHE A 203 -4.28 -19.37 -1.54
C PHE A 203 -4.89 -17.99 -1.54
N ILE A 204 -5.32 -17.54 -0.38
CA ILE A 204 -6.02 -16.27 -0.24
C ILE A 204 -5.21 -15.49 0.76
N THR A 205 -4.33 -14.64 0.27
CA THR A 205 -3.53 -13.72 1.10
C THR A 205 -4.26 -12.38 1.06
N GLY A 206 -4.43 -11.70 2.19
CA GLY A 206 -5.25 -10.47 2.30
C GLY A 206 -4.82 -9.31 1.39
N ASN A 207 -5.22 -8.08 1.71
CA ASN A 207 -4.89 -6.90 0.93
C ASN A 207 -3.39 -6.85 0.57
N THR A 208 -3.06 -6.30 -0.60
CA THR A 208 -1.67 -6.05 -1.00
C THR A 208 -0.92 -5.35 0.14
N PRO A 209 0.24 -5.85 0.58
CA PRO A 209 0.97 -5.21 1.65
C PRO A 209 1.37 -3.80 1.24
N PHE A 210 1.14 -2.83 2.12
CA PHE A 210 1.66 -1.48 1.96
C PHE A 210 3.19 -1.56 2.02
N THR A 211 3.84 -1.48 0.87
CA THR A 211 5.28 -1.63 0.74
C THR A 211 5.88 -0.36 0.16
N ASN A 212 7.07 0.00 0.64
CA ASN A 212 7.85 1.12 0.14
C ASN A 212 9.24 0.59 -0.24
N VAL A 213 9.81 1.12 -1.31
CA VAL A 213 11.21 0.90 -1.69
C VAL A 213 11.90 2.25 -1.78
N THR A 214 13.07 2.36 -1.16
CA THR A 214 13.94 3.53 -1.26
C THR A 214 15.12 3.17 -2.12
N LEU A 215 15.40 4.01 -3.12
CA LEU A 215 16.37 3.78 -4.15
C LEU A 215 17.35 4.95 -4.22
N ASP A 216 18.62 4.60 -4.31
CA ASP A 216 19.70 5.52 -4.62
C ASP A 216 20.11 5.33 -6.09
N MET A 217 20.47 6.43 -6.76
CA MET A 217 21.02 6.40 -8.13
C MET A 217 22.53 6.16 -8.13
N SER A 218 23.19 6.42 -7.00
CA SER A 218 24.61 6.23 -6.79
C SER A 218 24.83 5.28 -5.61
N VAL A 219 25.96 4.58 -5.58
CA VAL A 219 26.36 3.80 -4.41
C VAL A 219 26.43 4.72 -3.19
N PRO A 220 25.70 4.43 -2.09
CA PRO A 220 25.76 5.26 -0.89
C PRO A 220 27.17 5.28 -0.29
N SER A 221 27.64 6.47 0.10
CA SER A 221 28.95 6.70 0.75
C SER A 221 29.21 5.74 1.93
N THR A 222 28.19 5.44 2.72
CA THR A 222 28.30 4.55 3.89
C THR A 222 28.53 3.09 3.55
N LEU A 223 28.15 2.66 2.34
CA LEU A 223 28.29 1.29 1.89
C LEU A 223 29.45 1.12 0.93
N ALA A 224 29.93 2.20 0.30
CA ALA A 224 30.91 2.18 -0.77
C ALA A 224 32.12 1.28 -0.48
N ASP A 225 32.75 1.44 0.69
CA ASP A 225 33.94 0.69 1.09
C ASP A 225 33.64 -0.65 1.79
N MET A 226 32.35 -1.01 1.95
CA MET A 226 31.97 -2.28 2.58
C MET A 226 32.05 -3.43 1.57
N PRO A 227 32.52 -4.62 2.00
CA PRO A 227 32.48 -5.80 1.15
C PRO A 227 31.04 -6.19 0.82
N VAL A 228 30.79 -6.59 -0.42
CA VAL A 228 29.49 -7.13 -0.81
C VAL A 228 29.24 -8.45 -0.09
N ILE A 229 27.98 -8.70 0.30
CA ILE A 229 27.59 -9.92 1.00
C ILE A 229 26.81 -10.82 0.06
N ILE A 230 27.35 -12.00 -0.25
CA ILE A 230 26.69 -13.02 -1.07
C ILE A 230 26.50 -14.29 -0.24
N GLY A 231 25.24 -14.72 -0.08
CA GLY A 231 24.93 -15.92 0.71
C GLY A 231 25.24 -15.78 2.22
N GLY A 232 25.44 -14.55 2.71
CA GLY A 232 25.85 -14.26 4.09
C GLY A 232 27.37 -14.12 4.28
N GLU A 233 28.16 -14.36 3.23
CA GLU A 233 29.62 -14.27 3.29
C GLU A 233 30.12 -12.99 2.62
N PRO A 234 31.08 -12.28 3.23
CA PRO A 234 31.73 -11.12 2.61
C PRO A 234 32.60 -11.55 1.43
N GLN A 235 32.55 -10.76 0.36
CA GLN A 235 33.35 -10.95 -0.86
C GLN A 235 34.57 -10.02 -0.86
N ASN A 236 35.43 -10.16 -1.89
CA ASN A 236 36.61 -9.31 -2.05
C ASN A 236 36.23 -7.95 -2.66
N GLU A 237 35.19 -7.93 -3.49
CA GLU A 237 34.61 -6.76 -4.10
C GLU A 237 33.80 -5.94 -3.08
N THR A 238 33.80 -4.63 -3.27
CA THR A 238 33.08 -3.66 -2.44
C THR A 238 31.83 -3.16 -3.14
N TYR A 239 30.89 -2.54 -2.44
CA TYR A 239 29.70 -1.98 -3.11
C TYR A 239 30.04 -0.89 -4.13
N SER A 240 31.18 -0.19 -3.97
CA SER A 240 31.65 0.80 -4.93
C SER A 240 31.89 0.22 -6.33
N ASP A 241 32.19 -1.08 -6.43
CA ASP A 241 32.44 -1.78 -7.69
C ASP A 241 31.15 -2.07 -8.50
N PHE A 242 29.96 -1.84 -7.92
CA PHE A 242 28.67 -2.26 -8.49
C PHE A 242 27.75 -1.08 -8.89
N GLN A 243 28.32 0.07 -9.25
CA GLN A 243 27.55 1.23 -9.71
C GLN A 243 26.75 0.93 -10.99
N ASP A 244 27.31 0.12 -11.89
CA ASP A 244 26.66 -0.25 -13.16
C ASP A 244 25.45 -1.15 -12.91
N GLU A 245 25.52 -2.08 -11.94
CA GLU A 245 24.40 -2.94 -11.55
C GLU A 245 23.29 -2.14 -10.85
N ILE A 246 23.64 -1.15 -10.02
CA ILE A 246 22.66 -0.22 -9.43
C ILE A 246 21.92 0.53 -10.54
N GLU A 247 22.64 1.03 -11.53
CA GLU A 247 22.06 1.74 -12.67
C GLU A 247 21.17 0.80 -13.50
N MET A 248 21.65 -0.40 -13.83
CA MET A 248 20.88 -1.44 -14.52
C MET A 248 19.57 -1.77 -13.80
N PHE A 249 19.61 -1.96 -12.47
CA PHE A 249 18.42 -2.25 -11.67
C PHE A 249 17.44 -1.07 -11.69
N ASN A 250 17.91 0.15 -11.45
CA ASN A 250 17.07 1.36 -11.46
C ASN A 250 16.38 1.53 -12.82
N CYS A 251 17.12 1.42 -13.92
CA CYS A 251 16.57 1.50 -15.27
C CYS A 251 15.51 0.41 -15.53
N ALA A 252 15.78 -0.85 -15.17
CA ALA A 252 14.84 -1.94 -15.35
C ALA A 252 13.55 -1.72 -14.53
N PHE A 253 13.70 -1.31 -13.27
CA PHE A 253 12.60 -1.02 -12.38
C PHE A 253 11.72 0.12 -12.91
N LEU A 254 12.33 1.23 -13.34
CA LEU A 254 11.61 2.37 -13.90
C LEU A 254 10.93 2.05 -15.23
N LYS A 255 11.52 1.21 -16.09
CA LYS A 255 10.88 0.71 -17.33
C LYS A 255 9.59 -0.05 -17.01
N VAL A 256 9.64 -0.96 -16.02
CA VAL A 256 8.44 -1.69 -15.57
C VAL A 256 7.39 -0.75 -15.01
N LEU A 257 7.77 0.23 -14.19
CA LEU A 257 6.83 1.23 -13.67
C LEU A 257 6.19 2.07 -14.79
N LEU A 258 6.95 2.40 -15.84
CA LEU A 258 6.46 3.18 -16.98
C LEU A 258 5.48 2.39 -17.85
N GLU A 259 5.77 1.12 -18.10
CA GLU A 259 4.92 0.17 -18.81
C GLU A 259 3.60 -0.06 -18.04
N GLY A 260 3.70 -0.18 -16.72
CA GLY A 260 2.57 -0.49 -15.85
C GLY A 260 2.31 -1.99 -15.72
N ASP A 261 1.20 -2.36 -15.09
CA ASP A 261 0.80 -3.75 -14.93
C ASP A 261 0.44 -4.42 -16.27
N ALA A 262 0.00 -5.68 -16.24
CA ALA A 262 -0.40 -6.42 -17.44
C ALA A 262 -1.55 -5.77 -18.25
N ARG A 263 -2.17 -4.69 -17.73
CA ARG A 263 -3.20 -3.88 -18.37
C ARG A 263 -2.75 -2.43 -18.61
N GLY A 264 -1.45 -2.14 -18.42
CA GLY A 264 -0.89 -0.80 -18.53
C GLY A 264 -1.34 0.16 -17.42
N ARG A 265 -1.79 -0.35 -16.27
CA ARG A 265 -2.18 0.47 -15.11
C ARG A 265 -0.96 0.78 -14.25
N VAL A 266 -1.03 1.87 -13.51
CA VAL A 266 0.01 2.20 -12.52
C VAL A 266 0.04 1.15 -11.40
N PHE A 267 1.24 0.88 -10.88
CA PHE A 267 1.39 0.11 -9.66
C PHE A 267 1.14 1.01 -8.44
N THR A 268 0.21 0.61 -7.56
CA THR A 268 0.03 1.28 -6.26
C THR A 268 1.17 0.96 -5.30
N PHE A 269 1.69 -0.27 -5.34
CA PHE A 269 2.77 -0.76 -4.50
C PHE A 269 3.80 -1.57 -5.31
N PRO A 270 5.09 -1.57 -4.90
CA PRO A 270 5.65 -0.75 -3.82
C PRO A 270 5.65 0.73 -4.17
N ILE A 271 5.55 1.60 -3.18
CA ILE A 271 5.74 3.04 -3.35
C ILE A 271 7.24 3.28 -3.51
N PRO A 272 7.71 3.82 -4.65
CA PRO A 272 9.11 4.09 -4.83
C PRO A 272 9.48 5.47 -4.28
N THR A 273 10.67 5.57 -3.73
CA THR A 273 11.28 6.78 -3.16
C THR A 273 12.69 6.92 -3.69
N TYR A 274 13.04 8.09 -4.22
CA TYR A 274 14.41 8.38 -4.65
C TYR A 274 15.05 9.44 -3.77
N ASN A 275 16.26 9.15 -3.33
CA ASN A 275 17.08 10.09 -2.58
C ASN A 275 17.79 11.05 -3.56
N ILE A 276 17.57 12.35 -3.38
CA ILE A 276 18.22 13.40 -4.17
C ILE A 276 19.37 13.95 -3.36
N THR A 277 20.58 13.49 -3.67
CA THR A 277 21.85 13.91 -3.06
C THR A 277 22.59 14.90 -3.95
N ARG A 278 23.70 15.46 -3.45
CA ARG A 278 24.52 16.42 -4.21
C ARG A 278 25.20 15.80 -5.43
N ASP A 279 25.50 14.50 -5.35
CA ASP A 279 26.12 13.70 -6.41
C ASP A 279 25.09 13.02 -7.33
N PHE A 280 23.79 13.36 -7.20
CA PHE A 280 22.73 12.77 -8.01
C PHE A 280 22.99 12.92 -9.51
N ARG A 281 22.93 11.81 -10.26
CA ARG A 281 23.22 11.76 -11.70
C ARG A 281 22.04 12.23 -12.56
N TRP A 282 21.78 13.54 -12.55
CA TRP A 282 20.62 14.17 -13.21
C TRP A 282 20.49 13.93 -14.72
N GLU A 283 21.60 13.66 -15.41
CA GLU A 283 21.69 13.50 -16.87
C GLU A 283 21.84 12.02 -17.30
N SER A 284 21.71 11.07 -16.37
CA SER A 284 21.81 9.63 -16.70
C SER A 284 20.59 9.14 -17.49
N GLU A 285 20.75 8.06 -18.27
CA GLU A 285 19.64 7.43 -19.00
C GLU A 285 18.53 6.98 -18.03
N CYS A 286 18.90 6.46 -16.86
CA CYS A 286 17.93 6.08 -15.84
C CYS A 286 17.22 7.30 -15.24
N ALA A 287 17.89 8.44 -15.08
CA ALA A 287 17.23 9.67 -14.63
C ALA A 287 16.19 10.17 -15.64
N GLU A 288 16.44 10.03 -16.95
CA GLU A 288 15.41 10.36 -17.95
C GLU A 288 14.14 9.51 -17.80
N LEU A 289 14.30 8.21 -17.51
CA LEU A 289 13.18 7.32 -17.23
C LEU A 289 12.45 7.73 -15.95
N LEU A 290 13.19 8.10 -14.90
CA LEU A 290 12.63 8.60 -13.64
C LEU A 290 11.73 9.81 -13.88
N TRP A 291 12.17 10.77 -14.70
CA TRP A 291 11.38 11.95 -15.03
C TRP A 291 10.14 11.61 -15.86
N LYS A 292 10.25 10.68 -16.82
CA LYS A 292 9.10 10.20 -17.61
C LYS A 292 8.04 9.52 -16.75
N VAL A 293 8.46 8.66 -15.82
CA VAL A 293 7.54 7.97 -14.89
C VAL A 293 6.87 8.97 -13.95
N THR A 294 7.64 9.92 -13.42
CA THR A 294 7.12 10.99 -12.55
C THR A 294 6.09 11.84 -13.28
N ALA A 295 6.37 12.22 -14.52
CA ALA A 295 5.45 13.03 -15.32
C ALA A 295 4.13 12.29 -15.60
N LYS A 296 4.22 11.00 -15.97
CA LYS A 296 3.07 10.17 -16.35
C LYS A 296 2.18 9.77 -15.17
N TYR A 297 2.79 9.34 -14.05
CA TYR A 297 2.08 8.69 -12.94
C TYR A 297 2.25 9.39 -11.59
N GLY A 298 3.18 10.34 -11.46
CA GLY A 298 3.49 10.99 -10.19
C GLY A 298 4.16 10.08 -9.17
N ILE A 299 4.90 9.09 -9.64
CA ILE A 299 5.82 8.28 -8.85
C ILE A 299 7.22 8.50 -9.42
N PRO A 300 8.27 8.56 -8.59
CA PRO A 300 8.32 8.24 -7.17
C PRO A 300 8.11 9.46 -6.26
N TYR A 301 8.29 9.23 -4.96
CA TYR A 301 8.61 10.27 -3.99
C TYR A 301 10.06 10.73 -4.12
N PHE A 302 10.33 11.96 -3.70
CA PHE A 302 11.67 12.52 -3.62
C PHE A 302 12.02 12.87 -2.19
N SER A 303 13.14 12.34 -1.71
CA SER A 303 13.76 12.71 -0.44
C SER A 303 14.90 13.68 -0.72
N ASN A 304 14.78 14.91 -0.22
CA ASN A 304 15.75 15.97 -0.48
C ASN A 304 16.92 15.88 0.53
N PHE A 305 18.13 15.62 0.05
CA PHE A 305 19.37 15.62 0.85
C PHE A 305 20.36 16.72 0.42
N ILE A 306 19.96 17.63 -0.48
CA ILE A 306 20.84 18.71 -0.95
C ILE A 306 20.87 19.84 0.07
N ASN A 307 19.68 20.38 0.39
CA ASN A 307 19.51 21.51 1.31
C ASN A 307 18.80 21.15 2.61
N SER A 308 18.15 19.99 2.71
CA SER A 308 17.54 19.62 3.99
C SER A 308 18.63 19.41 5.06
N ASP A 309 18.29 19.60 6.33
CA ASP A 309 19.23 19.33 7.44
C ASP A 309 19.53 17.82 7.61
N MET A 310 19.07 16.96 6.69
CA MET A 310 19.30 15.52 6.73
C MET A 310 20.50 15.17 5.86
N ARG A 311 21.38 14.32 6.40
CA ARG A 311 22.37 13.62 5.58
C ARG A 311 21.82 12.25 5.18
N PRO A 312 22.19 11.68 4.02
CA PRO A 312 21.76 10.34 3.61
C PRO A 312 22.02 9.29 4.71
N GLU A 313 23.10 9.47 5.47
CA GLU A 313 23.51 8.60 6.57
C GLU A 313 22.62 8.73 7.83
N ASP A 314 21.85 9.81 7.92
CA ASP A 314 20.89 10.09 8.98
C ASP A 314 19.45 9.66 8.61
N ALA A 315 19.18 9.33 7.34
CA ALA A 315 17.88 8.88 6.85
C ALA A 315 17.61 7.42 7.24
N ARG A 316 17.15 7.27 8.49
CA ARG A 316 16.93 5.99 9.15
C ARG A 316 15.45 5.64 9.10
N SER A 317 15.01 5.14 7.94
CA SER A 317 13.71 4.50 7.65
C SER A 317 12.41 5.26 8.00
N MET A 318 11.39 5.12 7.14
CA MET A 318 10.01 5.58 7.38
C MET A 318 9.84 7.08 7.65
N CYS A 319 10.39 7.94 6.78
CA CYS A 319 10.19 9.40 6.78
C CYS A 319 10.58 10.15 8.07
N CYS A 320 11.16 9.49 9.09
CA CYS A 320 11.38 10.09 10.41
C CYS A 320 12.68 10.91 10.49
N ARG A 321 12.53 12.21 10.74
CA ARG A 321 13.62 13.20 10.94
C ARG A 321 13.92 13.46 12.43
N LEU A 322 14.40 12.46 13.17
CA LEU A 322 14.97 12.77 14.49
C LEU A 322 16.47 13.07 14.37
N ARG A 323 16.84 14.32 14.66
CA ARG A 323 18.22 14.71 14.96
C ARG A 323 18.59 14.09 16.31
N LEU A 324 18.97 12.83 16.27
CA LEU A 324 19.65 12.20 17.40
C LEU A 324 21.02 12.85 17.45
N GLU A 325 21.36 13.53 18.55
CA GLU A 325 22.75 13.90 18.84
C GLU A 325 23.61 12.66 18.62
N LEU A 326 24.38 12.67 17.53
CA LEU A 326 25.15 11.54 17.03
C LEU A 326 26.11 11.02 18.11
N ASP A 327 26.56 11.91 19.00
CA ASP A 327 27.42 11.64 20.16
C ASP A 327 26.83 10.59 21.12
N LYS A 328 25.50 10.52 21.26
CA LYS A 328 24.82 9.50 22.09
C LYS A 328 24.61 8.17 21.35
N LEU A 329 24.74 8.15 20.02
CA LEU A 329 24.50 7.00 19.17
C LEU A 329 25.78 6.33 18.64
N GLU A 330 26.90 7.05 18.53
CA GLU A 330 28.22 6.46 18.29
C GLU A 330 28.62 5.50 19.43
N ARG A 331 28.24 5.81 20.67
CA ARG A 331 28.32 4.86 21.79
C ARG A 331 27.29 3.72 21.72
N ARG A 332 26.32 3.82 20.81
CA ARG A 332 25.26 2.83 20.53
C ARG A 332 25.44 2.16 19.16
N GLY A 333 26.70 1.93 18.74
CA GLY A 333 27.08 1.27 17.48
C GLY A 333 26.31 -0.02 17.14
N GLY A 334 25.83 -0.13 15.91
CA GLY A 334 25.40 -1.39 15.31
C GLY A 334 26.60 -2.02 14.60
N GLY A 335 27.03 -3.19 15.06
CA GLY A 335 28.13 -3.92 14.42
C GLY A 335 27.75 -4.45 13.04
N LEU A 336 28.74 -4.55 12.15
CA LEU A 336 28.84 -5.12 10.79
C LEU A 336 27.70 -4.87 9.77
N PHE A 337 26.45 -4.73 10.21
CA PHE A 337 25.30 -4.25 9.46
C PHE A 337 24.67 -3.14 10.30
N GLY A 338 24.85 -1.90 9.87
CA GLY A 338 24.37 -0.72 10.57
C GLY A 338 22.95 -0.91 11.10
N SER A 339 22.70 -0.45 12.32
CA SER A 339 21.44 -0.54 13.09
C SER A 339 20.20 0.10 12.43
N SER A 340 20.29 0.48 11.16
CA SER A 340 19.34 1.24 10.36
C SER A 340 18.04 0.49 9.95
N PRO A 341 18.01 -0.85 9.73
CA PRO A 341 16.78 -1.52 9.29
C PRO A 341 15.86 -2.02 10.43
N MET A 342 16.16 -1.75 11.70
CA MET A 342 15.42 -2.31 12.86
C MET A 342 14.68 -1.25 13.70
N THR A 343 13.99 -0.33 13.03
CA THR A 343 13.17 0.73 13.67
C THR A 343 11.84 0.92 12.94
N GLY A 344 10.94 1.69 13.55
CA GLY A 344 9.58 1.95 13.11
C GLY A 344 8.81 2.69 14.21
N SER A 345 7.49 2.69 14.14
CA SER A 345 6.63 3.22 15.22
C SER A 345 5.81 2.10 15.86
N ILE A 346 5.72 2.10 17.20
CA ILE A 346 4.82 1.20 17.93
C ILE A 346 3.35 1.58 17.77
N GLY A 347 3.09 2.81 17.33
CA GLY A 347 1.75 3.34 17.11
C GLY A 347 1.74 4.85 17.05
N VAL A 348 0.65 5.37 16.48
CA VAL A 348 0.41 6.81 16.31
C VAL A 348 -0.82 7.22 17.12
N VAL A 349 -0.73 8.35 17.81
CA VAL A 349 -1.88 9.07 18.39
C VAL A 349 -1.96 10.44 17.74
N THR A 350 -3.08 10.74 17.07
CA THR A 350 -3.30 12.01 16.37
C THR A 350 -4.20 12.93 17.19
N ILE A 351 -3.75 14.17 17.39
CA ILE A 351 -4.48 15.22 18.10
C ILE A 351 -5.36 15.99 17.12
N ASN A 352 -6.63 16.19 17.51
CA ASN A 352 -7.61 16.98 16.77
C ASN A 352 -7.43 18.47 17.11
N MET A 353 -6.63 19.17 16.31
CA MET A 353 -6.31 20.59 16.51
C MET A 353 -7.52 21.53 16.32
N PRO A 354 -8.43 21.31 15.33
CA PRO A 354 -9.60 22.15 15.15
C PRO A 354 -10.45 22.28 16.43
N ARG A 355 -10.69 21.14 17.11
CA ARG A 355 -11.44 21.12 18.37
C ARG A 355 -10.72 21.90 19.48
N LEU A 356 -9.38 21.87 19.52
CA LEU A 356 -8.63 22.69 20.47
C LEU A 356 -8.79 24.17 20.17
N GLY A 357 -8.67 24.57 18.90
CA GLY A 357 -8.86 25.95 18.47
C GLY A 357 -10.24 26.48 18.84
N TYR A 358 -11.29 25.70 18.59
CA TYR A 358 -12.67 26.06 18.89
C TYR A 358 -12.99 26.17 20.40
N LEU A 359 -12.38 25.32 21.23
CA LEU A 359 -12.66 25.30 22.68
C LEU A 359 -11.80 26.27 23.49
N SER A 360 -10.81 26.90 22.88
CA SER A 360 -9.87 27.81 23.53
C SER A 360 -10.26 29.26 23.28
N ARG A 361 -10.04 30.11 24.28
CA ARG A 361 -10.25 31.56 24.15
C ARG A 361 -9.02 32.29 23.62
N ASP A 362 -7.83 31.76 23.91
CA ASP A 362 -6.53 32.31 23.56
C ASP A 362 -5.48 31.20 23.38
N GLU A 363 -4.27 31.59 22.95
CA GLU A 363 -3.14 30.70 22.72
C GLU A 363 -2.70 29.96 24.00
N ASP A 364 -2.76 30.62 25.16
CA ASP A 364 -2.36 30.01 26.44
C ASP A 364 -3.30 28.86 26.82
N GLU A 365 -4.61 29.07 26.73
CA GLU A 365 -5.61 28.02 26.98
C GLU A 365 -5.49 26.89 25.95
N PHE A 366 -5.17 27.21 24.69
CA PHE A 366 -4.88 26.21 23.66
C PHE A 366 -3.70 25.31 24.03
N LEU A 367 -2.58 25.89 24.44
CA LEU A 367 -1.38 25.14 24.81
C LEU A 367 -1.58 24.30 26.07
N GLU A 368 -2.31 24.82 27.07
CA GLU A 368 -2.66 24.05 28.28
C GLU A 368 -3.51 22.81 27.93
N ARG A 369 -4.52 22.97 27.08
CA ARG A 369 -5.37 21.84 26.63
C ARG A 369 -4.57 20.86 25.79
N LEU A 370 -3.69 21.35 24.91
CA LEU A 370 -2.80 20.53 24.11
C LEU A 370 -1.87 19.69 24.99
N GLU A 371 -1.28 20.27 26.02
CA GLU A 371 -0.41 19.56 26.96
C GLU A 371 -1.13 18.37 27.59
N ARG A 372 -2.34 18.60 28.11
CA ARG A 372 -3.16 17.55 28.73
C ARG A 372 -3.41 16.39 27.76
N LEU A 373 -3.69 16.68 26.48
CA LEU A 373 -3.86 15.64 25.46
C LEU A 373 -2.55 14.93 25.10
N MET A 374 -1.42 15.64 25.08
CA MET A 374 -0.11 15.04 24.83
C MET A 374 0.31 14.09 25.96
N VAL A 375 0.02 14.42 27.22
CA VAL A 375 0.24 13.53 28.36
C VAL A 375 -0.59 12.24 28.21
N LEU A 376 -1.86 12.35 27.82
CA LEU A 376 -2.71 11.19 27.53
C LEU A 376 -2.19 10.35 26.35
N ALA A 377 -1.68 11.01 25.31
CA ALA A 377 -1.07 10.33 24.16
C ALA A 377 0.17 9.53 24.59
N ARG A 378 1.04 10.11 25.42
CA ARG A 378 2.20 9.44 26.03
C ARG A 378 1.76 8.19 26.80
N GLU A 379 0.78 8.33 27.70
CA GLU A 379 0.27 7.20 28.50
C GLU A 379 -0.25 6.06 27.62
N SER A 380 -1.04 6.38 26.60
CA SER A 380 -1.57 5.40 25.64
C SER A 380 -0.45 4.64 24.92
N LEU A 381 0.56 5.35 24.44
CA LEU A 381 1.70 4.78 23.72
C LEU A 381 2.58 3.93 24.64
N GLU A 382 2.84 4.35 25.87
CA GLU A 382 3.60 3.58 26.85
C GLU A 382 2.87 2.29 27.27
N ILE A 383 1.55 2.34 27.44
CA ILE A 383 0.74 1.12 27.68
C ILE A 383 0.88 0.17 26.49
N LYS A 384 0.77 0.67 25.26
CA LYS A 384 0.92 -0.14 24.04
C LYS A 384 2.30 -0.80 23.96
N ARG A 385 3.36 -0.06 24.25
CA ARG A 385 4.74 -0.58 24.29
C ARG A 385 4.87 -1.76 25.27
N LYS A 386 4.37 -1.61 26.49
CA LYS A 386 4.37 -2.68 27.51
C LYS A 386 3.60 -3.92 27.06
N VAL A 387 2.53 -3.75 26.29
CA VAL A 387 1.76 -4.87 25.72
C VAL A 387 2.54 -5.57 24.62
N LEU A 388 3.15 -4.80 23.70
CA LEU A 388 3.95 -5.35 22.60
C LEU A 388 5.16 -6.15 23.11
N GLU A 389 5.91 -5.63 24.08
CA GLU A 389 7.02 -6.35 24.71
C GLU A 389 6.56 -7.70 25.29
N ARG A 390 5.47 -7.69 26.06
CA ARG A 390 4.91 -8.90 26.69
C ARG A 390 4.46 -9.94 25.66
N PHE A 391 3.86 -9.50 24.57
CA PHE A 391 3.40 -10.38 23.51
C PHE A 391 4.58 -10.95 22.70
N THR A 392 5.60 -10.15 22.42
CA THR A 392 6.83 -10.62 21.77
C THR A 392 7.56 -11.64 22.66
N GLU A 393 7.64 -11.40 23.96
CA GLU A 393 8.25 -12.33 24.92
C GLU A 393 7.52 -13.69 24.93
N ARG A 394 6.18 -13.67 24.92
CA ARG A 394 5.29 -14.84 24.81
C ARG A 394 5.19 -15.44 23.41
N ASP A 395 6.17 -15.14 22.57
CA ASP A 395 6.32 -15.58 21.19
C ASP A 395 5.26 -15.11 20.20
N LEU A 396 4.20 -14.38 20.58
CA LEU A 396 3.07 -13.99 19.71
C LEU A 396 3.46 -13.17 18.47
N TYR A 397 4.66 -12.57 18.45
CA TYR A 397 5.25 -11.90 17.29
C TYR A 397 6.57 -12.57 16.87
N PRO A 398 6.52 -13.76 16.26
CA PRO A 398 7.70 -14.61 16.10
C PRO A 398 8.69 -14.05 15.07
N TYR A 399 8.18 -13.40 14.02
CA TYR A 399 9.00 -12.70 13.02
C TYR A 399 9.70 -11.49 13.64
N SER A 400 8.96 -10.60 14.31
CA SER A 400 9.54 -9.44 15.00
C SER A 400 10.53 -9.85 16.09
N LYS A 401 10.23 -10.90 16.87
CA LYS A 401 11.15 -11.46 17.88
C LYS A 401 12.49 -11.87 17.27
N TYR A 402 12.46 -12.53 16.11
CA TYR A 402 13.67 -12.95 15.41
C TYR A 402 14.50 -11.75 14.93
N TYR A 403 13.88 -10.83 14.19
CA TYR A 403 14.58 -9.67 13.63
C TYR A 403 15.02 -8.65 14.69
N LEU A 404 14.32 -8.55 15.82
CA LEU A 404 14.65 -7.64 16.91
C LEU A 404 15.48 -8.31 18.02
N SER A 405 15.98 -9.53 17.80
CA SER A 405 16.74 -10.30 18.79
C SER A 405 18.02 -9.57 19.23
N ALA A 406 18.76 -8.98 18.29
CA ALA A 406 19.95 -8.18 18.58
C ALA A 406 19.62 -6.90 19.39
N VAL A 407 18.45 -6.29 19.16
CA VAL A 407 17.99 -5.14 19.94
C VAL A 407 17.68 -5.57 21.38
N LYS A 408 17.01 -6.70 21.55
CA LYS A 408 16.69 -7.30 22.85
C LYS A 408 17.94 -7.67 23.64
N GLU A 409 18.91 -8.32 23.01
CA GLU A 409 20.19 -8.71 23.64
C GLU A 409 20.93 -7.48 24.17
N ARG A 410 20.90 -6.39 23.41
CA ARG A 410 21.61 -5.17 23.75
C ARG A 410 20.92 -4.31 24.80
N PHE A 411 19.60 -4.13 24.68
CA PHE A 411 18.85 -3.14 25.47
C PHE A 411 17.89 -3.76 26.48
N GLY A 412 17.71 -5.09 26.47
CA GLY A 412 16.74 -5.78 27.32
C GLY A 412 15.29 -5.68 26.84
N GLU A 413 15.02 -4.96 25.75
CA GLU A 413 13.68 -4.70 25.18
C GLU A 413 13.71 -4.90 23.65
N TYR A 414 12.67 -5.49 23.07
CA TYR A 414 12.61 -5.74 21.61
C TYR A 414 12.34 -4.46 20.82
N TRP A 415 11.45 -3.62 21.31
CA TRP A 415 10.91 -2.45 20.61
C TRP A 415 11.64 -1.16 20.98
N LYS A 416 12.83 -1.24 21.61
CA LYS A 416 13.55 -0.06 22.14
C LYS A 416 13.84 1.00 21.09
N ASN A 417 14.18 0.55 19.89
CA ASN A 417 14.51 1.43 18.77
C ASN A 417 13.26 2.00 18.07
N HIS A 418 12.04 1.61 18.44
CA HIS A 418 10.81 2.07 17.79
C HIS A 418 10.25 3.32 18.48
N PHE A 419 9.79 4.28 17.68
CA PHE A 419 9.19 5.53 18.15
C PHE A 419 7.78 5.34 18.72
N SER A 420 7.44 6.18 19.68
CA SER A 420 6.09 6.50 20.12
C SER A 420 5.66 7.78 19.37
N THR A 421 4.74 7.66 18.42
CA THR A 421 4.44 8.77 17.50
C THR A 421 3.23 9.56 17.95
N VAL A 422 3.41 10.87 18.10
CA VAL A 422 2.32 11.84 18.28
C VAL A 422 2.20 12.64 17.01
N GLY A 423 0.98 12.74 16.48
CA GLY A 423 0.71 13.52 15.28
C GLY A 423 -0.45 14.48 15.47
N LEU A 424 -0.77 15.22 14.43
CA LEU A 424 -1.84 16.20 14.42
C LEU A 424 -2.56 16.25 13.07
N VAL A 425 -3.78 16.79 13.08
CA VAL A 425 -4.59 17.06 11.89
C VAL A 425 -5.38 18.36 12.09
N GLY A 426 -5.61 19.10 11.00
CA GLY A 426 -6.47 20.27 10.95
C GLY A 426 -5.86 21.53 11.59
N MET A 427 -4.55 21.74 11.49
CA MET A 427 -3.94 22.95 12.06
C MET A 427 -4.48 24.24 11.40
N ASN A 428 -4.80 24.19 10.10
CA ASN A 428 -5.47 25.30 9.42
C ASN A 428 -6.81 25.67 10.07
N GLU A 429 -7.65 24.67 10.34
CA GLU A 429 -8.94 24.94 10.99
C GLU A 429 -8.77 25.30 12.47
N ALA A 430 -7.69 24.88 13.13
CA ALA A 430 -7.35 25.38 14.46
C ALA A 430 -7.07 26.90 14.43
N CYS A 431 -6.30 27.38 13.45
CA CYS A 431 -6.10 28.81 13.22
C CYS A 431 -7.44 29.52 12.95
N LEU A 432 -8.28 28.97 12.07
CA LEU A 432 -9.57 29.58 11.74
C LEU A 432 -10.50 29.70 12.96
N ASN A 433 -10.58 28.66 13.79
CA ASN A 433 -11.46 28.65 14.94
C ASN A 433 -10.95 29.52 16.11
N LEU A 434 -9.64 29.67 16.28
CA LEU A 434 -9.04 30.44 17.38
C LEU A 434 -8.76 31.90 17.00
N LEU A 435 -8.10 32.11 15.87
CA LEU A 435 -7.59 33.41 15.42
C LEU A 435 -8.55 34.12 14.47
N GLY A 436 -9.45 33.38 13.80
CA GLY A 436 -10.27 33.89 12.70
C GLY A 436 -9.51 34.02 11.37
N GLU A 437 -8.23 33.63 11.33
CA GLU A 437 -7.38 33.63 10.14
C GLU A 437 -6.86 32.23 9.81
N ASN A 438 -6.48 32.00 8.56
CA ASN A 438 -5.97 30.69 8.12
C ASN A 438 -4.47 30.53 8.43
N ILE A 439 -3.95 29.32 8.23
CA ILE A 439 -2.54 28.99 8.53
C ILE A 439 -1.50 29.80 7.72
N ALA A 440 -1.91 30.39 6.59
CA ALA A 440 -1.01 31.13 5.70
C ALA A 440 -0.85 32.61 6.09
N SER A 441 -1.68 33.12 7.00
CA SER A 441 -1.49 34.48 7.50
C SER A 441 -0.22 34.57 8.37
N PRO A 442 0.40 35.76 8.52
CA PRO A 442 1.57 35.93 9.38
C PRO A 442 1.33 35.43 10.81
N ASP A 443 0.14 35.69 11.37
CA ASP A 443 -0.25 35.23 12.70
C ASP A 443 -0.54 33.72 12.73
N GLY A 444 -1.16 33.17 11.68
CA GLY A 444 -1.38 31.73 11.53
C GLY A 444 -0.08 30.92 11.45
N ILE A 445 0.92 31.41 10.71
CA ILE A 445 2.26 30.81 10.64
C ILE A 445 2.93 30.86 12.01
N LYS A 446 2.95 32.05 12.64
CA LYS A 446 3.58 32.24 13.95
C LYS A 446 2.96 31.32 15.01
N PHE A 447 1.64 31.26 15.07
CA PHE A 447 0.91 30.37 15.98
C PHE A 447 1.22 28.89 15.70
N THR A 448 1.21 28.48 14.43
CA THR A 448 1.55 27.10 14.05
C THR A 448 2.97 26.73 14.48
N LEU A 449 3.94 27.61 14.26
CA LEU A 449 5.32 27.37 14.68
C LEU A 449 5.44 27.29 16.21
N SER A 450 4.72 28.15 16.95
CA SER A 450 4.62 28.10 18.41
C SER A 450 4.12 26.74 18.88
N VAL A 451 3.00 26.27 18.34
CA VAL A 451 2.40 24.97 18.65
C VAL A 451 3.34 23.80 18.33
N LEU A 452 3.95 23.78 17.14
CA LEU A 452 4.86 22.69 16.75
C LEU A 452 6.12 22.67 17.64
N ASN A 453 6.67 23.83 17.99
CA ASN A 453 7.80 23.91 18.91
C ASN A 453 7.42 23.44 20.32
N PHE A 454 6.24 23.85 20.82
CA PHE A 454 5.71 23.37 22.10
C PHE A 454 5.59 21.85 22.12
N MET A 455 4.98 21.26 21.09
CA MET A 455 4.86 19.81 20.97
C MET A 455 6.23 19.13 20.96
N ARG A 456 7.20 19.65 20.20
CA ARG A 456 8.55 19.08 20.17
C ARG A 456 9.22 19.10 21.56
N SER A 457 9.12 20.22 22.27
CA SER A 457 9.68 20.33 23.63
C SER A 457 9.08 19.29 24.57
N LYS A 458 7.74 19.12 24.53
CA LYS A 458 7.05 18.10 25.33
C LYS A 458 7.46 16.67 24.98
N LEU A 459 7.66 16.38 23.69
CA LEU A 459 8.15 15.07 23.28
C LEU A 459 9.57 14.81 23.80
N VAL A 460 10.45 15.83 23.83
CA VAL A 460 11.79 15.70 24.43
C VAL A 460 11.69 15.38 25.93
N GLU A 461 10.85 16.11 26.68
CA GLU A 461 10.56 15.82 28.10
C GLU A 461 10.11 14.36 28.27
N PHE A 462 9.17 13.89 27.45
CA PHE A 462 8.70 12.50 27.52
C PHE A 462 9.80 11.48 27.23
N GLN A 463 10.73 11.77 26.31
CA GLN A 463 11.87 10.89 26.04
C GLN A 463 12.82 10.80 27.24
N GLU A 464 13.06 11.91 27.93
CA GLU A 464 13.92 11.95 29.13
C GLU A 464 13.29 11.19 30.29
N GLU A 465 11.99 11.37 30.51
CA GLU A 465 11.24 10.71 31.60
C GLU A 465 11.09 9.20 31.39
N THR A 466 10.78 8.77 30.16
CA THR A 466 10.45 7.38 29.87
C THR A 466 11.65 6.56 29.38
N GLY A 467 12.70 7.24 28.90
CA GLY A 467 13.82 6.60 28.21
C GLY A 467 13.47 5.97 26.86
N ASN A 468 12.29 6.27 26.30
CA ASN A 468 11.82 5.79 24.99
C ASN A 468 11.89 6.88 23.93
N LEU A 469 11.89 6.50 22.66
CA LEU A 469 11.94 7.45 21.54
C LEU A 469 10.55 7.99 21.21
N TYR A 470 10.44 9.29 20.93
CA TYR A 470 9.22 9.96 20.52
C TYR A 470 9.47 10.82 19.27
N ASN A 471 8.49 10.92 18.38
CA ASN A 471 8.57 11.77 17.21
C ASN A 471 7.24 12.48 16.91
N LEU A 472 7.34 13.62 16.23
CA LEU A 472 6.20 14.43 15.79
C LEU A 472 5.91 14.16 14.31
N GLU A 473 4.71 13.67 13.99
CA GLU A 473 4.33 13.30 12.62
C GLU A 473 3.22 14.20 12.06
N ALA A 474 3.38 14.59 10.80
CA ALA A 474 2.32 15.16 9.98
C ALA A 474 1.39 14.02 9.55
N THR A 475 0.37 13.72 10.35
CA THR A 475 -0.50 12.56 10.12
C THR A 475 -1.12 12.60 8.71
N PRO A 476 -0.96 11.55 7.88
CA PRO A 476 -1.55 11.50 6.53
C PRO A 476 -3.08 11.59 6.55
N ALA A 477 -3.71 11.17 7.64
CA ALA A 477 -5.08 11.47 7.99
C ALA A 477 -6.16 11.02 6.98
N GLU A 478 -5.92 9.95 6.22
CA GLU A 478 -6.88 9.44 5.21
C GLU A 478 -8.28 9.27 5.80
N GLY A 479 -8.40 8.51 6.89
CA GLY A 479 -9.68 8.31 7.57
C GLY A 479 -10.01 9.35 8.65
N CYS A 480 -9.00 9.86 9.38
CA CYS A 480 -9.27 10.71 10.54
C CYS A 480 -9.66 12.15 10.17
N SER A 481 -9.21 12.69 9.03
CA SER A 481 -9.63 14.00 8.53
C SER A 481 -11.17 14.09 8.42
N TYR A 482 -11.78 13.13 7.71
CA TYR A 482 -13.23 13.05 7.56
C TYR A 482 -13.93 12.73 8.88
N ARG A 483 -13.49 11.66 9.56
CA ARG A 483 -14.17 11.16 10.77
C ARG A 483 -14.19 12.20 11.90
N LEU A 484 -13.10 12.93 12.11
CA LEU A 484 -13.03 13.92 13.19
C LEU A 484 -13.89 15.13 12.88
N ALA A 485 -13.88 15.62 11.64
CA ALA A 485 -14.73 16.72 11.20
C ALA A 485 -16.22 16.38 11.37
N LEU A 486 -16.62 15.18 10.98
CA LEU A 486 -18.01 14.72 11.14
C LEU A 486 -18.45 14.72 12.62
N LEU A 487 -17.63 14.14 13.50
CA LEU A 487 -17.93 14.07 14.94
C LEU A 487 -17.92 15.45 15.62
N ASP A 488 -17.08 16.36 15.12
CA ASP A 488 -17.05 17.74 15.58
C ASP A 488 -18.30 18.50 15.16
N LYS A 489 -18.71 18.38 13.88
CA LYS A 489 -19.94 18.99 13.38
C LYS A 489 -21.20 18.50 14.08
N GLU A 490 -21.25 17.23 14.48
CA GLU A 490 -22.36 16.69 15.26
C GLU A 490 -22.43 17.32 16.67
N ARG A 491 -21.27 17.53 17.30
CA ARG A 491 -21.18 17.99 18.70
C ARG A 491 -21.17 19.51 18.85
N PHE A 492 -20.57 20.21 17.90
CA PHE A 492 -20.33 21.65 17.86
C PHE A 492 -20.70 22.13 16.45
N PRO A 493 -21.99 22.34 16.15
CA PRO A 493 -22.43 22.62 14.77
C PRO A 493 -21.75 23.83 14.10
N ASP A 494 -21.32 24.80 14.89
CA ASP A 494 -20.66 26.04 14.54
C ASP A 494 -19.12 25.95 14.41
N ILE A 495 -18.49 24.83 14.77
CA ILE A 495 -17.04 24.64 14.57
C ILE A 495 -16.68 24.69 13.09
N ILE A 496 -15.65 25.45 12.70
CA ILE A 496 -15.27 25.62 11.31
C ILE A 496 -14.51 24.38 10.82
N CYS A 497 -14.94 23.81 9.69
CA CYS A 497 -14.22 22.76 8.95
C CYS A 497 -13.59 23.31 7.66
N ALA A 498 -12.75 22.52 6.99
CA ALA A 498 -11.95 23.00 5.85
C ALA A 498 -12.81 23.47 4.66
N ASN A 499 -13.96 22.82 4.45
CA ASN A 499 -14.91 23.10 3.38
C ASN A 499 -16.24 23.67 3.90
N GLU A 500 -16.20 24.50 4.94
CA GLU A 500 -17.37 25.02 5.67
C GLU A 500 -18.54 25.47 4.78
N GLU A 501 -18.25 26.28 3.75
CA GLU A 501 -19.27 26.80 2.84
C GLU A 501 -19.91 25.73 1.94
N SER A 502 -19.16 24.68 1.60
CA SER A 502 -19.72 23.51 0.89
C SER A 502 -20.47 22.60 1.84
N TYR A 503 -19.98 22.42 3.08
CA TYR A 503 -20.67 21.65 4.12
C TYR A 503 -22.07 22.24 4.42
N LYS A 504 -22.17 23.56 4.57
CA LYS A 504 -23.47 24.25 4.73
C LYS A 504 -24.44 24.02 3.56
N ARG A 505 -23.93 23.67 2.38
CA ARG A 505 -24.70 23.32 1.18
C ARG A 505 -24.97 21.82 1.03
N GLY A 506 -24.64 21.02 2.03
CA GLY A 506 -24.89 19.58 2.08
C GLY A 506 -23.72 18.70 1.63
N ALA A 507 -22.51 19.25 1.47
CA ALA A 507 -21.31 18.44 1.25
C ALA A 507 -20.84 17.77 2.56
N GLU A 508 -20.00 16.75 2.45
CA GLU A 508 -19.40 16.08 3.60
C GLU A 508 -18.23 16.91 4.19
N PRO A 509 -18.12 17.06 5.52
CA PRO A 509 -17.09 17.91 6.13
C PRO A 509 -15.73 17.21 6.16
N PHE A 510 -14.63 17.95 6.05
CA PHE A 510 -13.30 17.40 6.29
C PHE A 510 -12.37 18.41 6.96
N TYR A 511 -11.25 17.93 7.49
CA TYR A 511 -10.16 18.77 7.99
C TYR A 511 -8.93 18.70 7.09
N THR A 512 -8.21 19.80 7.01
CA THR A 512 -6.96 19.88 6.27
C THR A 512 -5.94 18.91 6.88
N ASN A 513 -5.20 18.19 6.03
CA ASN A 513 -4.19 17.25 6.49
C ASN A 513 -3.11 17.96 7.31
N SER A 514 -2.78 17.38 8.47
CA SER A 514 -1.73 17.87 9.37
C SER A 514 -1.71 19.39 9.54
N SER A 515 -0.65 20.05 9.05
CA SER A 515 -0.45 21.50 9.03
C SER A 515 -0.24 22.04 7.60
N GLN A 516 -0.79 21.33 6.62
CA GLN A 516 -0.74 21.77 5.23
C GLN A 516 -1.55 23.05 5.03
N LEU A 517 -1.26 23.75 3.94
CA LEU A 517 -2.13 24.82 3.44
C LEU A 517 -3.51 24.25 3.06
N PRO A 518 -4.57 25.08 3.08
CA PRO A 518 -5.84 24.74 2.43
C PRO A 518 -5.60 24.26 1.00
N VAL A 519 -6.29 23.20 0.58
CA VAL A 519 -6.07 22.55 -0.72
C VAL A 519 -6.38 23.45 -1.92
N ASN A 520 -7.01 24.60 -1.70
CA ASN A 520 -7.38 25.60 -2.69
C ASN A 520 -6.68 26.96 -2.50
N TYR A 521 -5.64 27.03 -1.67
CA TYR A 521 -5.02 28.29 -1.26
C TYR A 521 -4.36 29.05 -2.42
N THR A 522 -3.42 28.42 -3.13
CA THR A 522 -2.69 29.02 -4.26
C THR A 522 -2.47 28.00 -5.37
N ASP A 523 -2.23 28.48 -6.59
CA ASP A 523 -1.72 27.67 -7.71
C ASP A 523 -0.23 27.93 -8.01
N ASP A 524 0.44 28.76 -7.22
CA ASP A 524 1.89 28.94 -7.26
C ASP A 524 2.58 27.96 -6.29
N VAL A 525 3.38 27.06 -6.86
CA VAL A 525 4.12 26.05 -6.07
C VAL A 525 5.21 26.69 -5.20
N PHE A 526 5.83 27.78 -5.64
CA PHE A 526 6.91 28.43 -4.90
C PHE A 526 6.38 29.22 -3.72
N GLU A 527 5.27 29.95 -3.90
CA GLU A 527 4.55 30.57 -2.79
C GLU A 527 4.16 29.52 -1.73
N ALA A 528 3.59 28.39 -2.17
CA ALA A 528 3.21 27.32 -1.25
C ALA A 528 4.41 26.72 -0.51
N LEU A 529 5.56 26.56 -1.19
CA LEU A 529 6.80 26.07 -0.59
C LEU A 529 7.38 27.08 0.41
N GLU A 530 7.39 28.37 0.11
CA GLU A 530 7.85 29.44 1.00
C GLU A 530 7.05 29.46 2.31
N LEU A 531 5.71 29.38 2.21
CA LEU A 531 4.82 29.36 3.38
C LEU A 531 4.94 28.08 4.22
N GLN A 532 5.33 26.96 3.60
CA GLN A 532 5.35 25.64 4.26
C GLN A 532 6.73 25.19 4.70
N GLU A 533 7.82 25.78 4.19
CA GLU A 533 9.18 25.31 4.48
C GLU A 533 9.47 25.26 5.98
N GLU A 534 9.24 26.35 6.71
CA GLU A 534 9.55 26.40 8.13
C GLU A 534 8.64 25.46 8.95
N ILE A 535 7.36 25.38 8.59
CA ILE A 535 6.38 24.52 9.26
C ILE A 535 6.74 23.05 9.06
N GLN A 536 6.97 22.62 7.82
CA GLN A 536 7.23 21.23 7.49
C GLN A 536 8.58 20.74 8.05
N THR A 537 9.57 21.63 8.18
CA THR A 537 10.86 21.30 8.81
C THR A 537 10.78 21.12 10.33
N LYS A 538 9.67 21.50 10.99
CA LYS A 538 9.48 21.21 12.42
C LYS A 538 9.14 19.74 12.69
N TYR A 539 8.62 18.99 11.73
CA TYR A 539 8.31 17.57 11.96
C TYR A 539 9.59 16.74 12.13
N THR A 540 9.59 15.87 13.13
CA THR A 540 10.71 14.96 13.44
C THR A 540 10.38 13.49 13.15
N GLY A 541 9.12 13.20 12.87
CA GLY A 541 8.64 11.99 12.24
C GLY A 541 8.48 12.23 10.74
N GLY A 542 7.41 11.69 10.16
CA GLY A 542 7.09 11.86 8.75
C GLY A 542 6.40 13.18 8.41
N THR A 543 6.82 13.80 7.33
CA THR A 543 6.04 14.79 6.59
C THR A 543 6.24 14.62 5.09
N VAL A 544 5.28 15.09 4.29
CA VAL A 544 5.35 15.13 2.84
C VAL A 544 4.70 16.42 2.34
N PHE A 545 5.35 17.07 1.37
CA PHE A 545 4.74 18.14 0.58
C PHE A 545 4.24 17.59 -0.77
N HIS A 546 2.95 17.76 -1.07
CA HIS A 546 2.37 17.26 -2.32
C HIS A 546 2.22 18.37 -3.34
N VAL A 547 2.98 18.30 -4.43
CA VAL A 547 2.80 19.15 -5.61
C VAL A 547 1.72 18.51 -6.48
N TYR A 548 0.44 18.85 -6.25
CA TYR A 548 -0.66 18.39 -7.08
C TYR A 548 -0.74 19.19 -8.38
N VAL A 549 -0.57 18.52 -9.51
CA VAL A 549 -0.57 19.12 -10.85
C VAL A 549 -1.79 18.61 -11.61
N GLY A 550 -2.30 19.41 -12.55
CA GLY A 550 -3.55 19.11 -13.26
C GLY A 550 -3.46 17.84 -14.10
N GLU A 551 -2.91 17.95 -15.30
CA GLU A 551 -2.75 16.83 -16.21
C GLU A 551 -1.30 16.35 -16.25
N ASN A 552 -1.08 15.23 -16.95
CA ASN A 552 0.25 14.70 -17.23
C ASN A 552 1.14 15.78 -17.85
N ILE A 553 2.36 15.90 -17.34
CA ILE A 553 3.37 16.81 -17.86
C ILE A 553 4.07 16.11 -19.02
N THR A 554 3.91 16.63 -20.24
CA THR A 554 4.41 15.94 -21.45
C THR A 554 5.93 15.97 -21.58
N ASP A 555 6.60 16.91 -20.91
CA ASP A 555 8.05 17.07 -20.94
C ASP A 555 8.69 16.72 -19.58
N GLY A 556 9.45 15.61 -19.55
CA GLY A 556 10.23 15.21 -18.38
C GLY A 556 11.30 16.22 -17.97
N GLY A 557 11.77 17.08 -18.88
CA GLY A 557 12.71 18.16 -18.58
C GLY A 557 12.12 19.19 -17.60
N VAL A 558 10.82 19.46 -17.69
CA VAL A 558 10.10 20.34 -16.75
C VAL A 558 10.10 19.74 -15.34
N ILE A 559 9.82 18.44 -15.22
CA ILE A 559 9.87 17.71 -13.94
C ILE A 559 11.27 17.80 -13.34
N LYS A 560 12.29 17.45 -14.12
CA LYS A 560 13.70 17.49 -13.70
C LYS A 560 14.07 18.87 -13.13
N ASN A 561 13.74 19.94 -13.87
CA ASN A 561 14.05 21.30 -13.46
C ASN A 561 13.28 21.72 -12.21
N LEU A 562 12.02 21.31 -12.06
CA LEU A 562 11.22 21.57 -10.86
C LEU A 562 11.80 20.85 -9.63
N VAL A 563 12.06 19.53 -9.74
CA VAL A 563 12.67 18.74 -8.65
C VAL A 563 14.01 19.35 -8.24
N ARG A 564 14.87 19.69 -9.21
CA ARG A 564 16.15 20.36 -8.95
C ARG A 564 15.96 21.69 -8.21
N LYS A 565 15.09 22.57 -8.71
CA LYS A 565 14.80 23.86 -8.05
C LYS A 565 14.28 23.69 -6.63
N ILE A 566 13.38 22.73 -6.38
CA ILE A 566 12.87 22.46 -5.03
C ILE A 566 14.02 22.02 -4.11
N CYS A 567 14.82 21.03 -4.54
CA CYS A 567 15.92 20.52 -3.74
C CYS A 567 17.05 21.54 -3.48
N GLU A 568 17.33 22.42 -4.44
CA GLU A 568 18.42 23.42 -4.37
C GLU A 568 18.02 24.74 -3.69
N ASN A 569 16.73 25.02 -3.50
CA ASN A 569 16.27 26.28 -2.89
C ASN A 569 15.47 26.11 -1.60
N PHE A 570 14.93 24.92 -1.32
CA PHE A 570 14.10 24.67 -0.14
C PHE A 570 14.60 23.50 0.70
N ARG A 571 14.34 23.54 2.00
CA ARG A 571 14.67 22.51 2.99
C ARG A 571 13.53 21.51 3.22
N ILE A 572 12.55 21.49 2.32
CA ILE A 572 11.45 20.52 2.36
C ILE A 572 12.04 19.11 2.28
N PRO A 573 11.78 18.26 3.28
CA PRO A 573 12.48 16.97 3.41
C PRO A 573 12.00 15.94 2.39
N TYR A 574 10.71 15.96 2.08
CA TYR A 574 10.06 14.89 1.34
C TYR A 574 8.91 15.47 0.54
N PHE A 575 8.86 15.17 -0.76
CA PHE A 575 7.82 15.69 -1.62
C PHE A 575 7.47 14.76 -2.78
N THR A 576 6.35 15.07 -3.44
CA THR A 576 5.87 14.37 -4.63
C THR A 576 5.44 15.36 -5.69
N ILE A 577 5.49 14.95 -6.95
CA ILE A 577 4.78 15.63 -8.05
C ILE A 577 3.67 14.68 -8.48
N THR A 578 2.41 15.10 -8.34
CA THR A 578 1.25 14.22 -8.50
C THR A 578 0.31 14.76 -9.57
N PRO A 579 0.31 14.20 -10.79
CA PRO A 579 -0.68 14.50 -11.82
C PRO A 579 -1.99 13.76 -11.55
N VAL A 580 -3.07 14.25 -12.17
CA VAL A 580 -4.32 13.50 -12.31
C VAL A 580 -4.35 12.80 -13.66
N PHE A 581 -4.75 11.54 -13.67
CA PHE A 581 -4.91 10.75 -14.89
C PHE A 581 -6.06 9.77 -14.72
N SER A 582 -6.52 9.19 -15.82
CA SER A 582 -7.66 8.28 -15.83
C SER A 582 -7.31 6.97 -16.53
N ILE A 583 -7.94 5.87 -16.11
CA ILE A 583 -7.77 4.56 -16.73
C ILE A 583 -9.11 4.12 -17.32
N CYS A 584 -9.17 3.99 -18.64
CA CYS A 584 -10.26 3.32 -19.33
C CYS A 584 -10.10 1.80 -19.26
N PRO A 585 -11.16 1.03 -18.91
CA PRO A 585 -11.11 -0.43 -18.92
C PRO A 585 -10.76 -1.06 -20.28
N SER A 586 -11.01 -0.32 -21.38
CA SER A 586 -10.77 -0.78 -22.75
C SER A 586 -9.52 -0.18 -23.39
N HIS A 587 -9.28 1.12 -23.20
CA HIS A 587 -8.21 1.85 -23.89
C HIS A 587 -6.99 2.14 -23.02
N GLY A 588 -7.03 1.82 -21.72
CA GLY A 588 -5.92 2.05 -20.80
C GLY A 588 -5.79 3.52 -20.40
N TYR A 589 -4.56 3.99 -20.30
CA TYR A 589 -4.22 5.33 -19.78
C TYR A 589 -4.81 6.47 -20.61
N LEU A 590 -5.37 7.46 -19.91
CA LEU A 590 -5.86 8.73 -20.45
C LEU A 590 -5.28 9.87 -19.59
N ALA A 591 -4.82 10.93 -20.25
CA ALA A 591 -4.33 12.11 -19.55
C ALA A 591 -5.50 12.88 -18.89
N GLY A 592 -5.25 13.39 -17.69
CA GLY A 592 -6.20 14.22 -16.95
C GLY A 592 -7.35 13.46 -16.30
N SER A 593 -8.24 14.24 -15.68
CA SER A 593 -9.47 13.75 -15.05
C SER A 593 -10.56 13.56 -16.10
N GLN A 594 -10.81 12.32 -16.50
CA GLN A 594 -11.79 11.93 -17.51
C GLN A 594 -12.72 10.91 -16.88
N GLU A 595 -13.94 11.31 -16.52
CA GLU A 595 -14.94 10.37 -15.96
C GLU A 595 -15.44 9.38 -17.01
N LYS A 596 -15.45 9.78 -18.29
CA LYS A 596 -15.82 8.93 -19.42
C LYS A 596 -14.73 8.95 -20.47
N CYS A 597 -14.46 7.79 -21.05
CA CYS A 597 -13.46 7.63 -22.10
C CYS A 597 -13.90 8.39 -23.37
N PRO A 598 -13.08 9.28 -23.93
CA PRO A 598 -13.43 10.01 -25.16
C PRO A 598 -13.51 9.09 -26.39
N HIS A 599 -12.94 7.89 -26.33
CA HIS A 599 -12.92 6.94 -27.44
C HIS A 599 -14.08 5.94 -27.44
N CYS A 600 -14.55 5.47 -26.28
CA CYS A 600 -15.66 4.49 -26.20
C CYS A 600 -16.83 4.89 -25.30
N GLY A 601 -16.78 6.05 -24.64
CA GLY A 601 -17.84 6.54 -23.76
C GLY A 601 -18.02 5.78 -22.44
N ARG A 602 -17.23 4.73 -22.18
CA ARG A 602 -17.27 3.97 -20.92
C ARG A 602 -16.74 4.79 -19.75
N GLU A 603 -17.20 4.47 -18.55
CA GLU A 603 -16.68 5.06 -17.33
C GLU A 603 -15.20 4.70 -17.12
N CYS A 604 -14.48 5.68 -16.57
CA CYS A 604 -13.05 5.63 -16.36
C CYS A 604 -12.75 5.72 -14.85
N GLU A 605 -11.70 5.04 -14.43
CA GLU A 605 -11.16 5.16 -13.08
C GLU A 605 -10.25 6.39 -13.04
N VAL A 606 -10.66 7.48 -12.37
CA VAL A 606 -9.80 8.66 -12.16
C VAL A 606 -8.85 8.39 -11.01
N TYR A 607 -7.55 8.44 -11.26
CA TYR A 607 -6.50 8.23 -10.27
C TYR A 607 -5.88 9.54 -9.82
N SER A 608 -5.63 9.61 -8.50
CA SER A 608 -4.84 10.64 -7.87
C SER A 608 -4.20 10.06 -6.60
N ARG A 609 -3.39 10.86 -5.91
CA ARG A 609 -2.83 10.52 -4.60
C ARG A 609 -3.76 11.04 -3.51
N VAL A 610 -4.24 10.12 -2.66
CA VAL A 610 -5.15 10.47 -1.56
C VAL A 610 -4.42 11.17 -0.41
N VAL A 611 -3.42 10.48 0.15
CA VAL A 611 -2.55 11.01 1.23
C VAL A 611 -1.09 10.54 1.12
N GLY A 612 -0.83 9.51 0.29
CA GLY A 612 0.41 8.74 0.36
C GLY A 612 0.63 7.74 -0.78
N TYR A 613 -0.45 7.31 -1.44
CA TYR A 613 -0.39 6.33 -2.52
C TYR A 613 -1.50 6.61 -3.54
N LEU A 614 -1.36 6.02 -4.73
CA LEU A 614 -2.30 6.20 -5.83
C LEU A 614 -3.47 5.25 -5.69
N ARG A 615 -4.69 5.79 -5.79
CA ARG A 615 -5.93 5.03 -5.75
C ARG A 615 -7.02 5.74 -6.56
N PRO A 616 -7.98 5.02 -7.16
CA PRO A 616 -9.12 5.66 -7.81
C PRO A 616 -9.88 6.57 -6.83
N VAL A 617 -10.20 7.79 -7.24
CA VAL A 617 -10.89 8.81 -6.42
C VAL A 617 -12.25 8.31 -5.94
N SER A 618 -12.96 7.53 -6.77
CA SER A 618 -14.25 6.91 -6.42
C SER A 618 -14.17 5.96 -5.22
N GLN A 619 -12.97 5.47 -4.87
CA GLN A 619 -12.76 4.59 -3.72
C GLN A 619 -12.29 5.33 -2.46
N TRP A 620 -12.13 6.64 -2.52
CA TRP A 620 -11.76 7.44 -1.35
C TRP A 620 -12.98 7.61 -0.43
N ASN A 621 -12.76 7.91 0.85
CA ASN A 621 -13.88 8.29 1.71
C ASN A 621 -14.49 9.62 1.28
N ALA A 622 -15.72 9.89 1.71
CA ALA A 622 -16.50 11.03 1.21
C ALA A 622 -15.82 12.38 1.49
N GLY A 623 -15.24 12.58 2.68
CA GLY A 623 -14.47 13.80 2.97
C GLY A 623 -13.26 14.00 2.06
N LYS A 624 -12.54 12.92 1.70
CA LYS A 624 -11.42 12.98 0.74
C LYS A 624 -11.88 13.22 -0.70
N GLN A 625 -13.08 12.77 -1.07
CA GLN A 625 -13.67 13.13 -2.36
C GLN A 625 -14.02 14.62 -2.42
N GLU A 626 -14.56 15.19 -1.34
CA GLU A 626 -14.81 16.64 -1.24
C GLU A 626 -13.52 17.45 -1.24
N GLU A 627 -12.47 16.97 -0.56
CA GLU A 627 -11.14 17.58 -0.63
C GLU A 627 -10.60 17.60 -2.07
N PHE A 628 -10.74 16.50 -2.81
CA PHE A 628 -10.32 16.42 -4.20
C PHE A 628 -11.07 17.40 -5.11
N LYS A 629 -12.39 17.54 -4.93
CA LYS A 629 -13.21 18.50 -5.69
C LYS A 629 -12.82 19.96 -5.42
N MET A 630 -12.43 20.26 -4.18
CA MET A 630 -12.03 21.60 -3.77
C MET A 630 -10.59 21.95 -4.19
N ARG A 631 -9.75 20.94 -4.44
CA ARG A 631 -8.31 21.10 -4.66
C ARG A 631 -8.00 21.97 -5.89
N LYS A 632 -7.16 22.99 -5.68
CA LYS A 632 -6.56 23.79 -6.75
C LYS A 632 -5.21 23.16 -7.12
N THR A 633 -4.96 22.95 -8.40
CA THR A 633 -3.72 22.34 -8.90
C THR A 633 -2.69 23.42 -9.21
N PHE A 634 -1.41 23.14 -8.94
CA PHE A 634 -0.31 24.04 -9.25
C PHE A 634 -0.12 24.20 -10.76
N ARG A 635 0.21 25.43 -11.18
CA ARG A 635 0.64 25.73 -12.55
C ARG A 635 2.14 25.57 -12.65
N ILE A 636 2.59 24.68 -13.52
CA ILE A 636 4.00 24.47 -13.82
C ILE A 636 4.21 24.93 -15.26
N SER A 637 4.66 26.17 -15.41
CA SER A 637 4.98 26.81 -16.69
C SER A 637 6.44 27.23 -16.75
#